data_AF-A0A951EFG0-F1
#
_entry.id   AF-A0A951EFG0-F1
#
_cell.length_a   1.000
_cell.length_b   1.000
_cell.length_c   1.000
_cell.angle_alpha   90.00
_cell.angle_beta   90.00
_cell.angle_gamma   90.00
#
_symmetry.space_group_name_H-M   'P 1'
#
loop_
_entity.id
_entity.type
_entity.pdbx_description
1 polymer ?
#
loop_
_entity_poly.entity_id
_entity_poly.type
_entity_poly.pdbx_seq_one_letter_code
_entity_poly.pdbx_strand_id
1 'polypeptide(L)'
;MQMRSHWFRVVWAVLMLCAAALPASAQGGKAAKLFQELAVSELDPQKVLHIRDCDIDLEDLHITLEEGTIAFLKDDVNGRPTGALFAGEGSVLAIPPNQVERASLARFTKSAVLNERIQWAYLRFYDEQTYAALKAALRSPEPEAAAFVRDWGTLAKNLAQHDALRLTMLELNKEPTRFVHARFTSSRLGVFDAVYDGLAPESILVAQAGHFAGADFEDVWLSFPSRSQRAKGQTERSASAGELAHTNQLQADQNGVHSEVDIEHYALDVQVSPPTDIAATVDLTMLNSERPVSAVLFQLSHRLKVSSVELDGAPVEFLQNPPIPGSVISRSGNDLIAVSFGAPLAPKSKHTVRFKYAGSVMTDTGGGLLYVGDRGTWYPNFGFRNAMFDLRYTVPQGWTLVSTGKRVAREQALHFATEKPVPVAGFNVGRFTESRASSASGSVTISAFEAGHSDAGGSVSPEEMARRSSQSIAFLERHVGPFPYSELSVSEVPGGVSQGWPGLVFLSTQAFTVPKLGAQPRSEFARIVFEDLMLPHEIGHQYWGDNVAWRSYREQWIMEALTNYCALMQLQEAHTEELPDVLEHYRRSLLQPWTPNAPVTLGQRLDSSQSPNGYTLLTYGRGTWLIHMLRCLFRDAEKLHGNTLDPDARFWSALEDLQKRFAGRAIGEDDLQQTFEKALPSSLSRQGSSSLSWFFSDWVNGASLPHFEIKELKMSGATASGTIVRSEAPRDFTAVLPLYAESASGAHTLVAQVFADDAEEPFTVKVPAGTVRVVLDPEHEVLRRD
;
A
#
# COMPACT_ATOMS: atom_id res chain seq x y z
N MET A 1 -10.68 3.00 -11.33
CA MET A 1 -10.15 2.24 -10.19
C MET A 1 -8.63 1.98 -10.23
N GLN A 2 -7.88 2.36 -11.28
CA GLN A 2 -6.43 2.07 -11.42
C GLN A 2 -5.46 3.04 -10.70
N MET A 3 -5.93 4.10 -10.04
CA MET A 3 -5.04 5.19 -9.59
C MET A 3 -4.69 5.20 -8.09
N ARG A 4 -5.17 4.24 -7.29
CA ARG A 4 -4.63 4.02 -5.94
C ARG A 4 -3.35 3.17 -5.95
N SER A 5 -3.19 2.29 -6.94
CA SER A 5 -2.02 1.40 -7.07
C SER A 5 -0.78 2.06 -7.70
N HIS A 6 -0.83 3.35 -8.03
CA HIS A 6 0.32 4.07 -8.63
C HIS A 6 1.18 4.82 -7.61
N TRP A 7 0.74 4.92 -6.35
CA TRP A 7 1.43 5.72 -5.32
C TRP A 7 2.62 5.02 -4.65
N PHE A 8 2.73 3.70 -4.80
CA PHE A 8 3.68 2.89 -4.05
C PHE A 8 4.71 2.16 -4.94
N ARG A 9 4.78 2.50 -6.22
CA ARG A 9 5.80 1.98 -7.13
C ARG A 9 7.10 2.75 -6.97
N VAL A 10 7.83 2.56 -5.87
CA VAL A 10 9.25 2.95 -5.68
C VAL A 10 9.78 2.04 -4.57
N VAL A 11 10.89 1.31 -4.67
CA VAL A 11 12.20 1.51 -5.33
C VAL A 11 12.53 0.21 -6.10
N TRP A 12 13.42 0.25 -7.11
CA TRP A 12 14.08 -0.89 -7.81
C TRP A 12 13.83 -1.10 -9.32
N ALA A 13 13.21 -0.14 -10.03
CA ALA A 13 13.12 -0.14 -11.50
C ALA A 13 13.89 1.01 -12.19
N VAL A 14 15.18 0.74 -12.44
CA VAL A 14 16.12 1.18 -13.52
C VAL A 14 15.97 2.58 -14.14
N LEU A 15 17.05 3.35 -13.98
CA LEU A 15 17.43 4.48 -14.83
C LEU A 15 18.21 3.97 -16.05
N MET A 16 17.72 4.21 -17.27
CA MET A 16 18.50 4.05 -18.50
C MET A 16 18.95 5.41 -19.03
N LEU A 17 20.19 5.46 -19.55
CA LEU A 17 20.80 6.50 -20.39
C LEU A 17 21.33 7.77 -19.69
N CYS A 18 22.43 7.61 -18.94
CA CYS A 18 23.32 8.71 -18.55
C CYS A 18 24.22 9.16 -19.72
N ALA A 19 23.71 10.02 -20.61
CA ALA A 19 24.54 10.85 -21.48
C ALA A 19 23.79 12.07 -22.07
N ALA A 20 23.11 12.88 -21.24
CA ALA A 20 22.67 14.21 -21.68
C ALA A 20 22.53 15.20 -20.50
N ALA A 21 23.50 16.12 -20.43
CA ALA A 21 23.49 17.44 -19.78
C ALA A 21 22.74 17.61 -18.43
N LEU A 22 23.43 17.32 -17.32
CA LEU A 22 23.08 17.81 -15.98
C LEU A 22 23.29 19.34 -15.88
N PRO A 23 22.41 20.10 -15.19
CA PRO A 23 22.61 21.53 -14.93
C PRO A 23 23.85 21.78 -14.03
N ALA A 24 24.47 22.95 -14.21
CA ALA A 24 25.81 23.29 -13.74
C ALA A 24 26.03 23.36 -12.23
N SER A 25 24.99 23.35 -11.39
CA SER A 25 25.13 23.32 -9.92
C SER A 25 25.36 21.92 -9.35
N ALA A 26 25.21 20.87 -10.16
CA ALA A 26 25.34 19.46 -9.76
C ALA A 26 26.67 18.79 -10.19
N GLN A 27 27.60 19.55 -10.80
CA GLN A 27 28.85 18.98 -11.31
C GLN A 27 29.99 19.12 -10.29
N GLY A 28 30.37 18.00 -9.66
CA GLY A 28 31.72 17.81 -9.13
C GLY A 28 31.88 17.60 -7.62
N GLY A 29 30.79 17.54 -6.86
CA GLY A 29 30.80 17.20 -5.43
C GLY A 29 31.14 15.72 -5.16
N LYS A 30 31.27 15.37 -3.88
CA LYS A 30 31.75 14.04 -3.46
C LYS A 30 30.69 12.97 -3.72
N ALA A 31 29.41 13.29 -3.50
CA ALA A 31 28.32 12.34 -3.71
C ALA A 31 28.13 12.04 -5.21
N ALA A 32 28.18 13.06 -6.07
CA ALA A 32 28.05 12.91 -7.52
C ALA A 32 29.14 12.02 -8.12
N LYS A 33 30.40 12.22 -7.69
CA LYS A 33 31.53 11.40 -8.14
C LYS A 33 31.36 9.94 -7.73
N LEU A 34 31.03 9.68 -6.47
CA LEU A 34 30.81 8.33 -5.97
C LEU A 34 29.66 7.63 -6.72
N PHE A 35 28.53 8.32 -6.92
CA PHE A 35 27.41 7.78 -7.69
C PHE A 35 27.83 7.42 -9.13
N GLN A 36 28.55 8.31 -9.81
CA GLN A 36 29.03 8.06 -11.17
C GLN A 36 29.98 6.86 -11.23
N GLU A 37 30.97 6.80 -10.33
CA GLU A 37 31.91 5.68 -10.23
C GLU A 37 31.18 4.33 -10.05
N LEU A 38 30.16 4.29 -9.20
CA LEU A 38 29.35 3.10 -8.96
C LEU A 38 28.40 2.76 -10.12
N ALA A 39 27.84 3.77 -10.79
CA ALA A 39 26.85 3.58 -11.84
C ALA A 39 27.45 3.07 -13.16
N VAL A 40 28.65 3.52 -13.53
CA VAL A 40 29.29 3.11 -14.80
C VAL A 40 30.37 2.05 -14.62
N SER A 41 30.40 1.40 -13.46
CA SER A 41 31.37 0.38 -13.11
C SER A 41 31.35 -0.80 -14.10
N GLU A 42 32.54 -1.27 -14.48
CA GLU A 42 32.74 -2.34 -15.45
C GLU A 42 33.46 -3.52 -14.81
N LEU A 43 33.40 -4.71 -15.43
CA LEU A 43 34.21 -5.85 -15.00
C LEU A 43 35.71 -5.53 -15.14
N ASP A 44 36.48 -5.92 -14.14
CA ASP A 44 37.94 -5.78 -14.11
C ASP A 44 38.58 -7.00 -14.80
N PRO A 45 39.21 -6.83 -15.98
CA PRO A 45 39.86 -7.94 -16.70
C PRO A 45 41.00 -8.60 -15.91
N GLN A 46 41.54 -7.93 -14.89
CA GLN A 46 42.59 -8.49 -14.03
C GLN A 46 42.03 -9.30 -12.85
N LYS A 47 40.72 -9.24 -12.61
CA LYS A 47 40.03 -9.94 -11.50
C LYS A 47 39.01 -10.95 -12.01
N VAL A 48 39.35 -11.66 -13.11
CA VAL A 48 38.57 -12.80 -13.61
C VAL A 48 39.25 -14.09 -13.15
N LEU A 49 38.55 -14.84 -12.32
CA LEU A 49 39.10 -15.98 -11.57
C LEU A 49 38.12 -17.15 -11.61
N HIS A 50 38.64 -18.36 -11.46
CA HIS A 50 37.79 -19.49 -11.12
C HIS A 50 37.33 -19.40 -9.67
N ILE A 51 36.12 -19.86 -9.40
CA ILE A 51 35.53 -19.95 -8.05
C ILE A 51 34.96 -21.34 -7.84
N ARG A 52 35.09 -21.87 -6.62
CA ARG A 52 34.51 -23.17 -6.24
C ARG A 52 34.12 -23.20 -4.78
N ASP A 53 32.97 -23.81 -4.47
CA ASP A 53 32.43 -24.03 -3.12
C ASP A 53 32.28 -22.71 -2.33
N CYS A 54 31.59 -21.72 -2.93
CA CYS A 54 31.30 -20.46 -2.26
C CYS A 54 29.87 -20.42 -1.73
N ASP A 55 29.71 -20.27 -0.41
CA ASP A 55 28.41 -20.06 0.22
C ASP A 55 28.27 -18.62 0.72
N ILE A 56 27.17 -17.97 0.32
CA ILE A 56 26.76 -16.66 0.81
C ILE A 56 25.48 -16.85 1.62
N ASP A 57 25.62 -16.76 2.95
CA ASP A 57 24.52 -16.92 3.90
C ASP A 57 23.91 -15.56 4.29
N LEU A 58 22.63 -15.40 3.96
CA LEU A 58 21.78 -14.24 4.24
C LEU A 58 20.58 -14.64 5.11
N GLU A 59 20.81 -15.57 6.04
CA GLU A 59 19.88 -16.11 7.03
C GLU A 59 18.82 -17.09 6.47
N ASP A 60 17.75 -16.57 5.89
CA ASP A 60 16.67 -17.38 5.28
C ASP A 60 16.76 -17.37 3.74
N LEU A 61 17.83 -16.77 3.22
CA LEU A 61 18.25 -16.75 1.82
C LEU A 61 19.70 -17.23 1.76
N HIS A 62 19.98 -18.25 0.96
CA HIS A 62 21.31 -18.80 0.77
C HIS A 62 21.62 -18.87 -0.72
N ILE A 63 22.83 -18.45 -1.09
CA ILE A 63 23.33 -18.51 -2.46
C ILE A 63 24.60 -19.34 -2.45
N THR A 64 24.65 -20.40 -3.25
CA THR A 64 25.82 -21.25 -3.40
C THR A 64 26.34 -21.16 -4.83
N LEU A 65 27.61 -20.78 -4.99
CA LEU A 65 28.34 -20.84 -6.25
C LEU A 65 29.22 -22.10 -6.21
N GLU A 66 28.79 -23.17 -6.87
CA GLU A 66 29.41 -24.49 -6.76
C GLU A 66 30.71 -24.52 -7.55
N GLU A 67 30.67 -24.19 -8.84
CA GLU A 67 31.85 -24.15 -9.71
C GLU A 67 31.62 -23.23 -10.91
N GLY A 68 32.61 -22.40 -11.23
CA GLY A 68 32.56 -21.57 -12.43
C GLY A 68 33.62 -20.47 -12.46
N THR A 69 33.31 -19.41 -13.20
CA THR A 69 34.17 -18.24 -13.37
C THR A 69 33.47 -17.00 -12.82
N ILE A 70 34.21 -16.18 -12.08
CA ILE A 70 33.73 -14.94 -11.48
C ILE A 70 34.63 -13.76 -11.89
N ALA A 71 34.03 -12.62 -12.20
CA ALA A 71 34.72 -11.37 -12.45
C ALA A 71 34.22 -10.27 -11.50
N PHE A 72 35.12 -9.58 -10.81
CA PHE A 72 34.76 -8.44 -9.98
C PHE A 72 34.62 -7.15 -10.78
N LEU A 73 33.82 -6.22 -10.27
CA LEU A 73 33.75 -4.87 -10.80
C LEU A 73 35.02 -4.06 -10.45
N LYS A 74 35.31 -3.04 -11.27
CA LYS A 74 36.44 -2.11 -11.11
C LYS A 74 36.23 -1.09 -9.99
N ASP A 75 34.96 -0.84 -9.62
CA ASP A 75 34.68 0.05 -8.50
C ASP A 75 35.40 -0.41 -7.24
N ASP A 76 35.83 0.58 -6.46
CA ASP A 76 36.58 0.35 -5.25
C ASP A 76 36.10 1.34 -4.19
N VAL A 77 35.24 0.84 -3.29
CA VAL A 77 34.79 1.60 -2.12
C VAL A 77 35.56 1.08 -0.91
N ASN A 78 36.48 1.89 -0.40
CA ASN A 78 37.33 1.57 0.75
C ASN A 78 38.20 0.30 0.59
N GLY A 79 38.78 0.10 -0.59
CA GLY A 79 39.66 -1.02 -0.91
C GLY A 79 38.94 -2.30 -1.35
N ARG A 80 37.65 -2.22 -1.73
CA ARG A 80 36.77 -3.38 -1.95
C ARG A 80 35.87 -3.21 -3.17
N PRO A 81 35.81 -4.23 -4.05
CA PRO A 81 34.79 -4.29 -5.09
C PRO A 81 33.39 -4.27 -4.48
N THR A 82 32.45 -3.62 -5.15
CA THR A 82 31.04 -3.57 -4.72
C THR A 82 30.12 -4.44 -5.59
N GLY A 83 30.70 -5.29 -6.42
CA GLY A 83 29.95 -6.29 -7.16
C GLY A 83 30.82 -7.26 -7.94
N ALA A 84 30.18 -8.32 -8.43
CA ALA A 84 30.79 -9.38 -9.20
C ALA A 84 29.79 -10.04 -10.15
N LEU A 85 30.26 -10.62 -11.24
CA LEU A 85 29.47 -11.47 -12.12
C LEU A 85 30.05 -12.88 -12.15
N PHE A 86 29.22 -13.86 -11.83
CA PHE A 86 29.51 -15.29 -11.84
C PHE A 86 28.80 -15.97 -13.01
N ALA A 87 29.47 -16.87 -13.71
CA ALA A 87 28.87 -17.81 -14.66
C ALA A 87 29.40 -19.23 -14.40
N GLY A 88 28.49 -20.18 -14.24
CA GLY A 88 28.79 -21.56 -13.83
C GLY A 88 27.61 -22.25 -13.17
N GLU A 89 27.88 -23.30 -12.41
CA GLU A 89 26.87 -24.04 -11.66
C GLU A 89 26.70 -23.47 -10.25
N GLY A 90 25.45 -23.21 -9.87
CA GLY A 90 25.12 -22.74 -8.53
C GLY A 90 23.69 -23.06 -8.14
N SER A 91 23.31 -22.63 -6.95
CA SER A 91 21.92 -22.68 -6.49
C SER A 91 21.55 -21.50 -5.59
N VAL A 92 20.25 -21.25 -5.49
CA VAL A 92 19.66 -20.34 -4.52
C VAL A 92 18.56 -21.06 -3.74
N LEU A 93 18.60 -20.90 -2.42
CA LEU A 93 17.63 -21.43 -1.48
C LEU A 93 17.02 -20.28 -0.69
N ALA A 94 15.69 -20.14 -0.70
CA ALA A 94 14.98 -19.23 0.21
C ALA A 94 13.86 -19.96 0.94
N ILE A 95 13.79 -19.79 2.27
CA ILE A 95 12.86 -20.49 3.15
C ILE A 95 11.83 -19.50 3.72
N PRO A 96 10.60 -19.45 3.17
CA PRO A 96 9.60 -18.50 3.64
C PRO A 96 9.10 -18.83 5.06
N PRO A 97 8.96 -17.83 5.95
CA PRO A 97 8.76 -18.07 7.37
C PRO A 97 7.34 -18.52 7.73
N ASN A 98 6.33 -18.13 6.95
CA ASN A 98 4.92 -18.37 7.26
C ASN A 98 4.13 -18.87 6.04
N GLN A 99 2.87 -19.26 6.26
CA GLN A 99 2.03 -19.82 5.21
C GLN A 99 1.66 -18.80 4.12
N VAL A 100 1.51 -17.52 4.46
CA VAL A 100 1.23 -16.44 3.51
C VAL A 100 2.35 -16.32 2.48
N GLU A 101 3.62 -16.27 2.92
CA GLU A 101 4.77 -16.20 2.02
C GLU A 101 4.98 -17.50 1.24
N ARG A 102 4.76 -18.67 1.85
CA ARG A 102 4.78 -19.97 1.14
C ARG A 102 3.74 -20.04 0.03
N ALA A 103 2.52 -19.56 0.29
CA ALA A 103 1.44 -19.51 -0.68
C ALA A 103 1.76 -18.51 -1.81
N SER A 104 2.29 -17.33 -1.48
CA SER A 104 2.75 -16.34 -2.47
C SER A 104 3.79 -16.93 -3.42
N LEU A 105 4.84 -17.56 -2.90
CA LEU A 105 5.86 -18.21 -3.72
C LEU A 105 5.28 -19.33 -4.59
N ALA A 106 4.40 -20.15 -4.04
CA ALA A 106 3.79 -21.27 -4.76
C ALA A 106 2.91 -20.81 -5.94
N ARG A 107 2.32 -19.61 -5.88
CA ARG A 107 1.57 -19.04 -7.01
C ARG A 107 2.46 -18.92 -8.26
N PHE A 108 3.67 -18.42 -8.09
CA PHE A 108 4.62 -18.17 -9.18
C PHE A 108 5.47 -19.40 -9.54
N THR A 109 5.98 -20.13 -8.55
CA THR A 109 7.00 -21.18 -8.76
C THR A 109 6.47 -22.62 -8.67
N LYS A 110 5.22 -22.78 -8.22
CA LYS A 110 4.58 -24.07 -7.85
C LYS A 110 5.28 -24.82 -6.70
N SER A 111 6.10 -24.11 -5.91
CA SER A 111 6.78 -24.65 -4.73
C SER A 111 6.58 -23.73 -3.52
N ALA A 112 6.49 -24.30 -2.32
CA ALA A 112 6.42 -23.56 -1.06
C ALA A 112 7.79 -23.11 -0.53
N VAL A 113 8.89 -23.59 -1.13
CA VAL A 113 10.27 -23.22 -0.82
C VAL A 113 10.99 -22.94 -2.13
N LEU A 114 11.80 -21.89 -2.20
CA LEU A 114 12.61 -21.62 -3.38
C LEU A 114 13.86 -22.47 -3.26
N ASN A 115 14.04 -23.42 -4.16
CA ASN A 115 15.28 -24.17 -4.31
C ASN A 115 15.54 -24.28 -5.81
N GLU A 116 16.44 -23.45 -6.32
CA GLU A 116 16.61 -23.25 -7.75
C GLU A 116 18.07 -23.36 -8.18
N ARG A 117 18.30 -24.05 -9.30
CA ARG A 117 19.61 -24.11 -9.96
C ARG A 117 19.81 -22.88 -10.83
N ILE A 118 21.00 -22.30 -10.77
CA ILE A 118 21.36 -21.08 -11.51
C ILE A 118 22.54 -21.32 -12.44
N GLN A 119 22.55 -20.64 -13.59
CA GLN A 119 23.64 -20.68 -14.58
C GLN A 119 24.58 -19.46 -14.50
N TRP A 120 24.08 -18.34 -14.00
CA TRP A 120 24.87 -17.15 -13.73
C TRP A 120 24.20 -16.29 -12.66
N ALA A 121 25.01 -15.48 -12.00
CA ALA A 121 24.57 -14.49 -11.03
C ALA A 121 25.32 -13.17 -11.22
N TYR A 122 24.61 -12.04 -11.25
CA TYR A 122 25.20 -10.73 -11.01
C TYR A 122 24.94 -10.33 -9.56
N LEU A 123 25.99 -10.04 -8.82
CA LEU A 123 25.96 -9.68 -7.41
C LEU A 123 26.36 -8.22 -7.24
N ARG A 124 25.54 -7.43 -6.58
CA ARG A 124 25.90 -6.13 -6.00
C ARG A 124 25.87 -6.26 -4.49
N PHE A 125 26.89 -5.76 -3.79
CA PHE A 125 26.94 -5.92 -2.34
C PHE A 125 27.66 -4.79 -1.62
N TYR A 126 27.26 -4.56 -0.38
CA TYR A 126 27.86 -3.66 0.59
C TYR A 126 27.89 -4.36 1.95
N ASP A 127 28.85 -5.25 2.13
CA ASP A 127 29.19 -5.86 3.42
C ASP A 127 30.55 -6.58 3.37
N GLU A 128 31.16 -6.79 4.54
CA GLU A 128 32.44 -7.48 4.62
C GLU A 128 32.30 -8.99 4.42
N GLN A 129 31.19 -9.57 4.86
CA GLN A 129 30.99 -11.02 4.93
C GLN A 129 30.86 -11.62 3.53
N THR A 130 30.06 -11.02 2.65
CA THR A 130 29.90 -11.46 1.26
C THR A 130 31.22 -11.43 0.50
N TYR A 131 31.97 -10.33 0.60
CA TYR A 131 33.27 -10.24 -0.07
C TYR A 131 34.29 -11.24 0.51
N ALA A 132 34.30 -11.44 1.84
CA ALA A 132 35.17 -12.43 2.48
C ALA A 132 34.85 -13.86 2.02
N ALA A 133 33.57 -14.23 1.91
CA ALA A 133 33.14 -15.52 1.40
C ALA A 133 33.59 -15.74 -0.05
N LEU A 134 33.31 -14.76 -0.94
CA LEU A 134 33.76 -14.81 -2.33
C LEU A 134 35.28 -14.97 -2.43
N LYS A 135 36.03 -14.16 -1.66
CA LYS A 135 37.49 -14.18 -1.66
C LYS A 135 38.07 -15.52 -1.21
N ALA A 136 37.49 -16.15 -0.20
CA ALA A 136 37.93 -17.46 0.30
C ALA A 136 37.71 -18.60 -0.73
N ALA A 137 36.72 -18.45 -1.60
CA ALA A 137 36.36 -19.43 -2.63
C ALA A 137 37.11 -19.26 -3.96
N LEU A 138 37.90 -18.19 -4.12
CA LEU A 138 38.68 -17.95 -5.35
C LEU A 138 39.75 -19.04 -5.55
N ARG A 139 40.05 -19.32 -6.82
CA ARG A 139 41.06 -20.27 -7.28
C ARG A 139 42.01 -19.57 -8.26
N SER A 140 42.48 -20.28 -9.29
CA SER A 140 43.39 -19.73 -10.28
C SER A 140 42.72 -18.65 -11.15
N PRO A 141 43.50 -17.70 -11.72
CA PRO A 141 43.02 -16.80 -12.76
C PRO A 141 42.43 -17.57 -13.94
N GLU A 142 41.40 -16.99 -14.57
CA GLU A 142 40.75 -17.53 -15.77
C GLU A 142 41.64 -17.32 -17.01
N PRO A 143 42.10 -18.38 -17.70
CA PRO A 143 42.90 -18.25 -18.92
C PRO A 143 42.21 -17.45 -20.04
N GLU A 144 40.88 -17.52 -20.12
CA GLU A 144 40.08 -16.80 -21.13
C GLU A 144 39.41 -15.53 -20.58
N ALA A 145 40.04 -14.83 -19.63
CA ALA A 145 39.49 -13.64 -18.96
C ALA A 145 38.94 -12.57 -19.93
N ALA A 146 39.63 -12.33 -21.06
CA ALA A 146 39.19 -11.37 -22.07
C ALA A 146 37.89 -11.80 -22.79
N ALA A 147 37.68 -13.10 -22.99
CA ALA A 147 36.45 -13.63 -23.57
C ALA A 147 35.29 -13.45 -22.58
N PHE A 148 35.51 -13.77 -21.31
CA PHE A 148 34.51 -13.56 -20.26
C PHE A 148 34.05 -12.10 -20.18
N VAL A 149 34.99 -11.14 -20.14
CA VAL A 149 34.65 -9.71 -20.10
C VAL A 149 33.92 -9.26 -21.36
N ARG A 150 34.28 -9.76 -22.55
CA ARG A 150 33.58 -9.45 -23.80
C ARG A 150 32.12 -9.94 -23.75
N ASP A 151 31.89 -11.13 -23.23
CA ASP A 151 30.57 -11.76 -23.26
C ASP A 151 29.63 -11.19 -22.17
N TRP A 152 30.18 -10.81 -21.02
CA TRP A 152 29.40 -10.39 -19.84
C TRP A 152 29.50 -8.90 -19.49
N GLY A 153 30.49 -8.17 -20.02
CA GLY A 153 30.79 -6.80 -19.61
C GLY A 153 29.64 -5.82 -19.85
N THR A 154 28.93 -5.94 -20.98
CA THR A 154 27.77 -5.09 -21.29
C THR A 154 26.62 -5.34 -20.31
N LEU A 155 26.36 -6.60 -19.95
CA LEU A 155 25.34 -6.94 -18.96
C LEU A 155 25.69 -6.35 -17.60
N ALA A 156 26.91 -6.60 -17.10
CA ALA A 156 27.38 -6.08 -15.81
C ALA A 156 27.30 -4.55 -15.72
N LYS A 157 27.69 -3.85 -16.80
CA LYS A 157 27.62 -2.39 -16.88
C LYS A 157 26.19 -1.84 -16.88
N ASN A 158 25.25 -2.55 -17.52
CA ASN A 158 23.85 -2.16 -17.50
C ASN A 158 23.23 -2.39 -16.12
N LEU A 159 23.62 -3.46 -15.42
CA LEU A 159 23.11 -3.79 -14.09
C LEU A 159 23.70 -2.91 -12.98
N ALA A 160 24.97 -2.46 -13.09
CA ALA A 160 25.63 -1.63 -12.08
C ALA A 160 24.88 -0.34 -11.71
N GLN A 161 24.13 0.19 -12.67
CA GLN A 161 23.35 1.43 -12.55
C GLN A 161 22.19 1.27 -11.56
N HIS A 162 21.62 0.07 -11.43
CA HIS A 162 20.41 -0.19 -10.66
C HIS A 162 20.60 0.11 -9.16
N ASP A 163 21.75 -0.26 -8.62
CA ASP A 163 22.04 -0.18 -7.19
C ASP A 163 22.97 0.99 -6.82
N ALA A 164 23.47 1.72 -7.80
CA ALA A 164 24.47 2.76 -7.59
C ALA A 164 24.02 3.83 -6.59
N LEU A 165 22.75 4.25 -6.66
CA LEU A 165 22.20 5.23 -5.72
C LEU A 165 22.12 4.65 -4.31
N ARG A 166 21.64 3.40 -4.14
CA ARG A 166 21.58 2.75 -2.83
C ARG A 166 22.96 2.63 -2.20
N LEU A 167 23.94 2.13 -2.95
CA LEU A 167 25.33 2.01 -2.49
C LEU A 167 25.95 3.37 -2.14
N THR A 168 25.65 4.40 -2.93
CA THR A 168 26.08 5.78 -2.64
C THR A 168 25.55 6.23 -1.28
N MET A 169 24.26 6.00 -1.01
CA MET A 169 23.65 6.36 0.28
C MET A 169 24.26 5.59 1.45
N LEU A 170 24.44 4.28 1.31
CA LEU A 170 25.07 3.42 2.34
C LEU A 170 26.49 3.89 2.68
N GLU A 171 27.28 4.25 1.67
CA GLU A 171 28.66 4.71 1.84
C GLU A 171 28.75 6.14 2.40
N LEU A 172 27.84 7.05 2.00
CA LEU A 172 27.78 8.41 2.55
C LEU A 172 27.41 8.40 4.04
N ASN A 173 26.42 7.57 4.43
CA ASN A 173 25.95 7.46 5.81
C ASN A 173 26.80 6.51 6.66
N LYS A 174 27.71 5.73 6.07
CA LYS A 174 28.53 4.73 6.77
C LYS A 174 27.66 3.71 7.50
N GLU A 175 26.62 3.25 6.82
CA GLU A 175 25.62 2.36 7.39
C GLU A 175 26.24 1.00 7.78
N PRO A 176 26.11 0.55 9.04
CA PRO A 176 26.62 -0.73 9.50
C PRO A 176 25.63 -1.86 9.16
N THR A 177 25.29 -1.98 7.87
CA THR A 177 24.30 -2.94 7.37
C THR A 177 24.94 -3.98 6.46
N ARG A 178 24.17 -5.02 6.13
CA ARG A 178 24.46 -5.88 5.00
C ARG A 178 23.49 -5.56 3.87
N PHE A 179 24.02 -5.35 2.68
CA PHE A 179 23.23 -5.25 1.47
C PHE A 179 23.79 -6.20 0.43
N VAL A 180 22.94 -7.06 -0.13
CA VAL A 180 23.26 -7.95 -1.25
C VAL A 180 22.06 -7.97 -2.19
N HIS A 181 22.27 -7.57 -3.44
CA HIS A 181 21.31 -7.76 -4.52
C HIS A 181 21.91 -8.73 -5.53
N ALA A 182 21.20 -9.81 -5.80
CA ALA A 182 21.62 -10.86 -6.71
C ALA A 182 20.58 -11.07 -7.82
N ARG A 183 20.99 -10.87 -9.07
CA ARG A 183 20.23 -11.23 -10.26
C ARG A 183 20.67 -12.59 -10.76
N PHE A 184 19.73 -13.51 -10.95
CA PHE A 184 19.99 -14.87 -11.38
C PHE A 184 19.41 -15.16 -12.76
N THR A 185 19.93 -16.19 -13.40
CA THR A 185 19.18 -16.95 -14.40
C THR A 185 19.05 -18.40 -13.99
N SER A 186 17.84 -18.92 -14.18
CA SER A 186 17.48 -20.32 -14.10
C SER A 186 16.87 -20.77 -15.44
N SER A 187 17.07 -22.05 -15.78
CA SER A 187 16.42 -22.69 -16.93
C SER A 187 14.93 -22.95 -16.71
N ARG A 188 14.50 -23.05 -15.44
CA ARG A 188 13.11 -23.33 -15.05
C ARG A 188 12.32 -22.04 -14.78
N LEU A 189 12.93 -21.11 -14.04
CA LEU A 189 12.27 -19.88 -13.57
C LEU A 189 12.64 -18.64 -14.40
N GLY A 190 13.61 -18.73 -15.31
CA GLY A 190 14.08 -17.56 -16.08
C GLY A 190 14.94 -16.62 -15.24
N VAL A 191 14.89 -15.32 -15.56
CA VAL A 191 15.62 -14.29 -14.83
C VAL A 191 14.79 -13.81 -13.63
N PHE A 192 15.39 -13.76 -12.45
CA PHE A 192 14.75 -13.24 -11.24
C PHE A 192 15.81 -12.65 -10.31
N ASP A 193 15.36 -11.81 -9.38
CA ASP A 193 16.20 -11.08 -8.44
C ASP A 193 15.94 -11.56 -7.00
N ALA A 194 16.98 -11.63 -6.18
CA ALA A 194 16.86 -11.74 -4.74
C ALA A 194 17.68 -10.65 -4.06
N VAL A 195 17.08 -10.02 -3.04
CA VAL A 195 17.68 -8.92 -2.29
C VAL A 195 17.70 -9.29 -0.80
N TYR A 196 18.84 -9.01 -0.17
CA TYR A 196 18.96 -8.82 1.26
C TYR A 196 19.34 -7.36 1.53
N ASP A 197 18.49 -6.61 2.21
CA ASP A 197 18.79 -5.26 2.71
C ASP A 197 18.52 -5.21 4.22
N GLY A 198 19.59 -5.23 5.01
CA GLY A 198 19.49 -5.29 6.48
C GLY A 198 18.92 -4.02 7.10
N LEU A 199 18.82 -2.92 6.36
CA LEU A 199 18.10 -1.74 6.82
C LEU A 199 16.60 -1.92 6.57
N ALA A 200 16.18 -2.52 5.45
CA ALA A 200 14.78 -2.66 5.09
C ALA A 200 13.97 -3.44 6.16
N PRO A 201 12.69 -3.07 6.38
CA PRO A 201 11.86 -3.73 7.41
C PRO A 201 11.54 -5.17 7.03
N GLU A 202 11.37 -5.42 5.73
CA GLU A 202 11.35 -6.74 5.13
C GLU A 202 12.68 -6.95 4.41
N SER A 203 13.69 -7.40 5.15
CA SER A 203 15.06 -7.44 4.63
C SER A 203 15.26 -8.41 3.48
N ILE A 204 14.42 -9.44 3.31
CA ILE A 204 14.53 -10.42 2.23
C ILE A 204 13.41 -10.18 1.22
N LEU A 205 13.76 -10.08 -0.06
CA LEU A 205 12.82 -9.99 -1.18
C LEU A 205 13.27 -10.90 -2.33
N VAL A 206 12.32 -11.56 -2.98
CA VAL A 206 12.53 -12.29 -4.23
C VAL A 206 11.45 -11.90 -5.22
N ALA A 207 11.84 -11.45 -6.41
CA ALA A 207 10.92 -10.96 -7.42
C ALA A 207 11.37 -11.29 -8.86
N GLN A 208 10.43 -11.21 -9.79
CA GLN A 208 10.68 -11.35 -11.21
C GLN A 208 9.97 -10.25 -12.00
N ALA A 209 10.63 -9.73 -13.03
CA ALA A 209 9.98 -8.84 -13.99
C ALA A 209 8.90 -9.60 -14.77
N GLY A 210 7.67 -9.10 -14.73
CA GLY A 210 6.51 -9.61 -15.45
C GLY A 210 5.99 -8.59 -16.46
N HIS A 211 5.25 -9.06 -17.46
CA HIS A 211 4.63 -8.19 -18.47
C HIS A 211 3.21 -8.66 -18.79
N PHE A 212 2.25 -7.73 -18.75
CA PHE A 212 0.88 -8.01 -19.12
C PHE A 212 0.23 -6.79 -19.80
N ALA A 213 -0.38 -7.02 -20.97
CA ALA A 213 -1.13 -6.01 -21.73
C ALA A 213 -0.39 -4.66 -21.93
N GLY A 214 0.92 -4.71 -22.20
CA GLY A 214 1.73 -3.50 -22.41
C GLY A 214 2.22 -2.82 -21.13
N ALA A 215 1.82 -3.33 -19.95
CA ALA A 215 2.31 -2.88 -18.66
C ALA A 215 3.35 -3.86 -18.08
N ASP A 216 4.41 -3.30 -17.51
CA ASP A 216 5.41 -4.04 -16.76
C ASP A 216 5.00 -4.16 -15.29
N PHE A 217 5.35 -5.29 -14.68
CA PHE A 217 5.10 -5.65 -13.30
C PHE A 217 6.40 -6.12 -12.65
N GLU A 218 6.52 -5.89 -11.35
CA GLU A 218 7.47 -6.61 -10.51
C GLU A 218 6.68 -7.65 -9.72
N ASP A 219 6.77 -8.90 -10.14
CA ASP A 219 6.08 -10.00 -9.52
C ASP A 219 6.85 -10.43 -8.26
N VAL A 220 6.50 -9.83 -7.12
CA VAL A 220 7.12 -10.14 -5.82
C VAL A 220 6.64 -11.49 -5.30
N TRP A 221 7.50 -12.50 -5.41
CA TRP A 221 7.22 -13.86 -4.97
C TRP A 221 7.24 -13.96 -3.44
N LEU A 222 8.22 -13.30 -2.82
CA LEU A 222 8.48 -13.31 -1.39
C LEU A 222 8.94 -11.93 -0.94
N SER A 223 8.47 -11.49 0.22
CA SER A 223 9.09 -10.38 0.96
C SER A 223 8.83 -10.58 2.44
N PHE A 224 9.85 -10.57 3.28
CA PHE A 224 9.69 -10.76 4.73
C PHE A 224 10.94 -10.29 5.52
N PRO A 225 10.78 -9.94 6.82
CA PRO A 225 11.91 -9.62 7.70
C PRO A 225 12.78 -10.85 7.93
N SER A 226 14.11 -10.74 8.03
CA SER A 226 15.01 -11.88 8.30
C SER A 226 14.75 -12.52 9.67
N ARG A 227 15.33 -13.71 9.91
CA ARG A 227 15.20 -14.43 11.19
C ARG A 227 15.61 -13.57 12.38
N SER A 228 16.71 -12.84 12.27
CA SER A 228 17.22 -11.95 13.31
C SER A 228 16.28 -10.76 13.56
N GLN A 229 15.70 -10.17 12.52
CA GLN A 229 14.68 -9.11 12.64
C GLN A 229 13.39 -9.64 13.29
N ARG A 230 12.91 -10.82 12.89
CA ARG A 230 11.71 -11.44 13.49
C ARG A 230 11.89 -11.74 14.98
N ALA A 231 13.07 -12.21 15.38
CA ALA A 231 13.40 -12.46 16.79
C ALA A 231 13.43 -11.17 17.63
N LYS A 232 14.00 -10.08 17.09
CA LYS A 232 13.96 -8.76 17.74
C LYS A 232 12.53 -8.24 17.89
N GLY A 233 11.73 -8.29 16.81
CA GLY A 233 10.34 -7.81 16.83
C GLY A 233 9.45 -8.54 17.84
N GLN A 234 9.65 -9.84 18.06
CA GLN A 234 8.94 -10.58 19.11
C GLN A 234 9.32 -10.10 20.52
N THR A 235 10.60 -9.77 20.73
CA THR A 235 11.13 -9.29 22.01
C THR A 235 10.61 -7.88 22.30
N GLU A 236 10.61 -7.01 21.30
CA GLU A 236 10.10 -5.63 21.40
C GLU A 236 8.57 -5.60 21.56
N ARG A 237 7.80 -6.44 20.86
CA ARG A 237 6.34 -6.57 21.10
C ARG A 237 6.00 -7.04 22.52
N SER A 238 6.85 -7.90 23.10
CA SER A 238 6.67 -8.34 24.49
C SER A 238 7.02 -7.24 25.50
N ALA A 239 7.91 -6.30 25.14
CA ALA A 239 8.32 -5.18 25.99
C ALA A 239 7.45 -3.92 25.82
N SER A 240 6.88 -3.70 24.64
CA SER A 240 6.14 -2.48 24.24
C SER A 240 4.62 -2.56 24.42
N ALA A 241 4.12 -3.54 25.18
CA ALA A 241 2.72 -3.60 25.60
C ALA A 241 2.23 -2.34 26.38
N GLY A 242 3.09 -1.33 26.58
CA GLY A 242 2.76 -0.04 27.18
C GLY A 242 3.37 1.22 26.56
N GLU A 243 4.10 1.19 25.42
CA GLU A 243 4.73 2.42 24.88
C GLU A 243 4.42 2.69 23.39
N LEU A 244 4.01 3.94 23.15
CA LEU A 244 3.64 4.53 21.86
C LEU A 244 4.85 4.63 20.93
N ALA A 245 4.94 3.73 19.94
CA ALA A 245 5.88 3.91 18.83
C ALA A 245 5.52 5.18 18.04
N HIS A 246 6.54 5.98 17.71
CA HIS A 246 6.40 7.16 16.86
C HIS A 246 5.89 6.75 15.48
N THR A 247 4.69 7.21 15.13
CA THR A 247 3.94 6.88 13.92
C THR A 247 4.70 7.15 12.62
N ASN A 248 5.61 8.12 12.66
CA ASN A 248 6.40 8.54 11.51
C ASN A 248 7.48 7.52 11.13
N GLN A 249 8.01 6.75 12.08
CA GLN A 249 9.02 5.72 11.82
C GLN A 249 8.41 4.46 11.19
N LEU A 250 7.15 4.13 11.50
CA LEU A 250 6.46 2.96 10.93
C LEU A 250 5.92 3.19 9.50
N GLN A 251 5.62 4.44 9.14
CA GLN A 251 5.21 4.82 7.77
C GLN A 251 6.41 4.96 6.82
N ALA A 252 7.60 5.27 7.35
CA ALA A 252 8.90 5.31 6.65
C ALA A 252 9.21 4.04 5.86
N ASP A 253 8.99 2.95 6.56
CA ASP A 253 9.40 1.60 6.25
C ASP A 253 8.68 1.04 5.01
N GLN A 254 7.60 1.69 4.59
CA GLN A 254 6.72 1.25 3.51
C GLN A 254 7.22 1.57 2.10
N ASN A 255 8.09 2.56 1.93
CA ASN A 255 8.53 3.04 0.61
C ASN A 255 9.91 2.51 0.18
N GLY A 256 10.47 1.53 0.89
CA GLY A 256 11.85 1.07 0.68
C GLY A 256 12.90 2.16 0.99
N VAL A 257 12.48 3.31 1.52
CA VAL A 257 13.33 4.40 1.97
C VAL A 257 13.28 4.43 3.49
N HIS A 258 14.17 3.66 4.12
CA HIS A 258 14.57 3.97 5.49
C HIS A 258 14.99 5.43 5.53
N SER A 259 14.22 6.27 6.22
CA SER A 259 14.72 7.62 6.50
C SER A 259 15.29 7.62 7.90
N GLU A 260 16.53 8.08 7.98
CA GLU A 260 17.23 8.33 9.22
C GLU A 260 16.79 9.69 9.82
N VAL A 261 15.67 10.26 9.36
CA VAL A 261 15.15 11.58 9.73
C VAL A 261 13.62 11.61 9.70
N ASP A 262 13.01 12.47 10.52
CA ASP A 262 11.57 12.78 10.47
C ASP A 262 11.34 14.21 9.98
N ILE A 263 10.18 14.47 9.37
CA ILE A 263 9.75 15.83 9.02
C ILE A 263 8.60 16.25 9.92
N GLU A 264 8.80 17.33 10.68
CA GLU A 264 7.78 17.86 11.59
C GLU A 264 6.86 18.88 10.92
N HIS A 265 7.40 19.66 9.99
CA HIS A 265 6.70 20.81 9.41
C HIS A 265 7.16 21.08 7.97
N TYR A 266 6.22 21.45 7.11
CA TYR A 266 6.47 22.01 5.78
C TYR A 266 5.89 23.43 5.70
N ALA A 267 6.70 24.39 5.26
CA ALA A 267 6.25 25.71 4.82
C ALA A 267 6.50 25.84 3.31
N LEU A 268 5.43 25.97 2.52
CA LEU A 268 5.50 26.02 1.06
C LEU A 268 5.00 27.36 0.54
N ASP A 269 5.79 27.98 -0.33
CA ASP A 269 5.37 29.11 -1.16
C ASP A 269 5.36 28.67 -2.62
N VAL A 270 4.17 28.69 -3.23
CA VAL A 270 3.88 28.06 -4.52
C VAL A 270 3.26 29.07 -5.46
N GLN A 271 3.97 29.35 -6.55
CA GLN A 271 3.42 30.07 -7.70
C GLN A 271 2.83 29.07 -8.68
N VAL A 272 1.52 29.14 -8.88
CA VAL A 272 0.79 28.29 -9.83
C VAL A 272 0.66 29.03 -11.16
N SER A 273 1.10 28.40 -12.24
CA SER A 273 1.03 28.94 -13.61
C SER A 273 0.24 27.98 -14.52
N PRO A 274 -1.10 28.07 -14.56
CA PRO A 274 -1.93 27.29 -15.46
C PRO A 274 -1.48 27.42 -16.93
N PRO A 275 -1.62 26.36 -17.73
CA PRO A 275 -2.36 25.14 -17.41
C PRO A 275 -1.54 24.06 -16.69
N THR A 276 -0.20 24.13 -16.71
CA THR A 276 0.64 22.97 -16.35
C THR A 276 1.61 23.19 -15.20
N ASP A 277 2.08 24.42 -14.99
CA ASP A 277 3.35 24.64 -14.29
C ASP A 277 3.17 25.15 -12.86
N ILE A 278 4.12 24.77 -12.01
CA ILE A 278 4.34 25.39 -10.70
C ILE A 278 5.81 25.79 -10.54
N ALA A 279 6.04 26.81 -9.72
CA ALA A 279 7.35 27.09 -9.13
C ALA A 279 7.17 27.17 -7.62
N ALA A 280 8.02 26.47 -6.86
CA ALA A 280 7.85 26.37 -5.42
C ALA A 280 9.18 26.54 -4.67
N THR A 281 9.07 27.18 -3.51
CA THR A 281 10.09 27.14 -2.46
C THR A 281 9.48 26.44 -1.26
N VAL A 282 10.18 25.44 -0.74
CA VAL A 282 9.73 24.66 0.42
C VAL A 282 10.80 24.67 1.49
N ASP A 283 10.43 25.10 2.69
CA ASP A 283 11.20 24.94 3.91
C ASP A 283 10.61 23.78 4.71
N LEU A 284 11.38 22.70 4.86
CA LEU A 284 11.00 21.59 5.72
C LEU A 284 11.83 21.59 7.00
N THR A 285 11.18 21.34 8.14
CA THR A 285 11.84 21.16 9.43
C THR A 285 12.11 19.68 9.62
N MET A 286 13.38 19.33 9.48
CA MET A 286 13.89 17.96 9.58
C MET A 286 14.44 17.71 10.98
N LEU A 287 13.99 16.65 11.62
CA LEU A 287 14.53 16.11 12.87
C LEU A 287 15.41 14.91 12.54
N ASN A 288 16.69 14.99 12.86
CA ASN A 288 17.60 13.87 12.68
C ASN A 288 17.34 12.75 13.68
N SER A 289 17.57 11.49 13.28
CA SER A 289 17.41 10.31 14.15
C SER A 289 18.44 10.25 15.28
N GLU A 290 18.41 9.13 16.03
CA GLU A 290 19.39 8.77 17.07
C GLU A 290 20.82 8.54 16.53
N ARG A 291 21.00 8.47 15.20
CA ARG A 291 22.31 8.25 14.55
C ARG A 291 22.74 9.48 13.73
N PRO A 292 24.06 9.70 13.56
CA PRO A 292 24.53 10.73 12.64
C PRO A 292 24.22 10.37 11.18
N VAL A 293 23.78 11.35 10.40
CA VAL A 293 23.35 11.17 9.00
C VAL A 293 24.08 12.16 8.11
N SER A 294 24.66 11.71 7.00
CA SER A 294 25.39 12.58 6.07
C SER A 294 24.62 12.87 4.78
N ALA A 295 23.65 12.03 4.44
CA ALA A 295 22.83 12.18 3.26
C ALA A 295 21.44 11.58 3.47
N VAL A 296 20.44 12.16 2.79
CA VAL A 296 19.04 11.74 2.90
C VAL A 296 18.38 11.68 1.51
N LEU A 297 17.49 10.73 1.31
CA LEU A 297 16.80 10.47 0.05
C LEU A 297 15.34 10.93 0.09
N PHE A 298 14.99 11.95 -0.68
CA PHE A 298 13.64 12.49 -0.82
C PHE A 298 12.95 11.97 -2.08
N GLN A 299 11.62 11.89 -2.06
CA GLN A 299 10.78 11.66 -3.24
C GLN A 299 10.26 13.00 -3.78
N LEU A 300 10.32 13.20 -5.10
CA LEU A 300 9.71 14.32 -5.82
C LEU A 300 9.33 13.87 -7.24
N SER A 301 8.26 14.42 -7.81
CA SER A 301 7.89 14.14 -9.19
C SER A 301 9.04 14.42 -10.15
N HIS A 302 9.26 13.53 -11.12
CA HIS A 302 10.23 13.72 -12.21
C HIS A 302 9.93 14.94 -13.08
N ARG A 303 8.70 15.46 -13.01
CA ARG A 303 8.30 16.67 -13.74
C ARG A 303 8.80 17.95 -13.07
N LEU A 304 9.31 17.86 -11.84
CA LEU A 304 9.78 19.00 -11.05
C LEU A 304 11.30 18.99 -10.97
N LYS A 305 11.93 20.01 -11.56
CA LYS A 305 13.38 20.15 -11.56
C LYS A 305 13.86 20.95 -10.35
N VAL A 306 14.72 20.36 -9.53
CA VAL A 306 15.37 21.05 -8.42
C VAL A 306 16.47 21.97 -8.96
N SER A 307 16.45 23.22 -8.51
CA SER A 307 17.43 24.25 -8.86
C SER A 307 18.47 24.47 -7.76
N SER A 308 18.05 24.36 -6.49
CA SER A 308 18.93 24.46 -5.33
C SER A 308 18.35 23.72 -4.12
N VAL A 309 19.26 23.25 -3.26
CA VAL A 309 18.95 22.75 -1.92
C VAL A 309 19.88 23.47 -0.93
N GLU A 310 19.34 23.95 0.18
CA GLU A 310 20.09 24.58 1.28
C GLU A 310 19.82 23.85 2.59
N LEU A 311 20.83 23.68 3.44
CA LEU A 311 20.73 23.24 4.83
C LEU A 311 21.09 24.43 5.73
N ASP A 312 20.16 24.86 6.56
CA ASP A 312 20.31 26.02 7.47
C ASP A 312 20.84 27.28 6.75
N GLY A 313 20.40 27.49 5.51
CA GLY A 313 20.78 28.60 4.64
C GLY A 313 22.10 28.44 3.89
N ALA A 314 22.83 27.33 4.09
CA ALA A 314 24.03 27.01 3.34
C ALA A 314 23.71 26.05 2.18
N PRO A 315 24.23 26.27 0.95
CA PRO A 315 23.98 25.37 -0.17
C PRO A 315 24.60 23.99 0.06
N VAL A 316 23.86 22.94 -0.30
CA VAL A 316 24.30 21.54 -0.19
C VAL A 316 24.25 20.82 -1.54
N GLU A 317 25.03 19.75 -1.66
CA GLU A 317 25.06 18.92 -2.87
C GLU A 317 23.77 18.08 -2.95
N PHE A 318 23.20 17.94 -4.13
CA PHE A 318 22.09 17.02 -4.37
C PHE A 318 22.23 16.29 -5.71
N LEU A 319 21.70 15.09 -5.76
CA LEU A 319 21.56 14.26 -6.96
C LEU A 319 20.08 14.08 -7.23
N GLN A 320 19.63 14.57 -8.37
CA GLN A 320 18.30 14.29 -8.90
C GLN A 320 18.46 13.41 -10.14
N ASN A 321 17.64 12.38 -10.26
CA ASN A 321 17.62 11.51 -11.43
C ASN A 321 17.43 12.33 -12.73
N PRO A 322 18.06 11.92 -13.85
CA PRO A 322 17.84 12.56 -15.14
C PRO A 322 16.41 12.30 -15.66
N PRO A 323 15.84 13.19 -16.49
CA PRO A 323 14.51 13.01 -17.07
C PRO A 323 14.44 11.74 -17.91
N ILE A 324 13.43 10.89 -17.68
CA ILE A 324 13.22 9.65 -18.43
C ILE A 324 12.20 9.86 -19.58
N PRO A 325 12.43 9.31 -20.80
CA PRO A 325 11.46 9.39 -21.91
C PRO A 325 10.09 8.73 -21.64
N GLY A 326 9.05 9.27 -22.28
CA GLY A 326 7.61 9.04 -22.04
C GLY A 326 7.09 7.62 -21.83
N SER A 327 7.67 6.61 -22.48
CA SER A 327 7.21 5.21 -22.36
C SER A 327 7.74 4.48 -21.11
N VAL A 328 8.74 5.05 -20.43
CA VAL A 328 9.30 4.54 -19.17
C VAL A 328 8.71 5.29 -17.95
N ILE A 329 8.04 6.43 -18.19
CA ILE A 329 7.40 7.28 -17.15
C ILE A 329 6.31 6.55 -16.37
N SER A 330 5.57 5.63 -17.00
CA SER A 330 4.57 4.80 -16.31
C SER A 330 5.17 3.68 -15.45
N ARG A 331 6.50 3.46 -15.55
CA ARG A 331 7.22 2.32 -14.99
C ARG A 331 7.98 2.64 -13.70
N SER A 332 8.46 3.88 -13.53
CA SER A 332 9.49 4.20 -12.52
C SER A 332 9.01 5.01 -11.30
N GLY A 333 7.74 5.43 -11.24
CA GLY A 333 7.24 6.22 -10.11
C GLY A 333 7.87 7.61 -10.01
N ASN A 334 8.06 8.10 -8.78
CA ASN A 334 8.64 9.42 -8.52
C ASN A 334 10.17 9.40 -8.63
N ASP A 335 10.77 10.54 -8.97
CA ASP A 335 12.21 10.69 -8.91
C ASP A 335 12.68 10.78 -7.46
N LEU A 336 13.86 10.23 -7.23
CA LEU A 336 14.55 10.33 -5.96
C LEU A 336 15.53 11.51 -6.02
N ILE A 337 15.61 12.26 -4.93
CA ILE A 337 16.60 13.32 -4.73
C ILE A 337 17.45 12.94 -3.52
N ALA A 338 18.69 12.56 -3.76
CA ALA A 338 19.66 12.39 -2.68
C ALA A 338 20.27 13.74 -2.34
N VAL A 339 20.12 14.19 -1.09
CA VAL A 339 20.73 15.41 -0.57
C VAL A 339 21.89 15.02 0.33
N SER A 340 23.08 15.55 0.05
CA SER A 340 24.32 15.32 0.81
C SER A 340 24.68 16.57 1.61
N PHE A 341 24.70 16.45 2.93
CA PHE A 341 24.95 17.56 3.86
C PHE A 341 26.43 17.90 4.04
N GLY A 342 27.33 17.13 3.43
CA GLY A 342 28.78 17.33 3.47
C GLY A 342 29.47 16.92 4.78
N ALA A 343 28.77 17.02 5.92
CA ALA A 343 29.17 16.50 7.22
C ALA A 343 28.00 15.77 7.91
N PRO A 344 28.28 14.78 8.78
CA PRO A 344 27.22 14.11 9.54
C PRO A 344 26.46 15.09 10.44
N LEU A 345 25.15 15.11 10.33
CA LEU A 345 24.27 15.83 11.24
C LEU A 345 24.30 15.18 12.63
N ALA A 346 24.25 15.97 13.70
CA ALA A 346 24.26 15.44 15.05
C ALA A 346 22.97 14.66 15.35
N PRO A 347 23.00 13.59 16.17
CA PRO A 347 21.78 12.91 16.59
C PRO A 347 20.75 13.87 17.22
N LYS A 348 19.46 13.68 16.93
CA LYS A 348 18.34 14.51 17.43
C LYS A 348 18.40 16.00 17.11
N SER A 349 19.30 16.41 16.22
CA SER A 349 19.38 17.81 15.79
C SER A 349 18.21 18.17 14.88
N LYS A 350 17.77 19.43 14.97
CA LYS A 350 16.74 20.00 14.08
C LYS A 350 17.40 20.91 13.06
N HIS A 351 17.01 20.75 11.81
CA HIS A 351 17.57 21.48 10.68
C HIS A 351 16.47 21.96 9.75
N THR A 352 16.69 23.11 9.12
CA THR A 352 15.84 23.57 8.01
C THR A 352 16.47 23.16 6.70
N VAL A 353 15.76 22.37 5.90
CA VAL A 353 16.17 22.06 4.53
C VAL A 353 15.27 22.83 3.57
N ARG A 354 15.85 23.68 2.74
CA ARG A 354 15.14 24.49 1.76
C ARG A 354 15.35 23.96 0.36
N PHE A 355 14.25 23.67 -0.35
CA PHE A 355 14.25 23.30 -1.76
C PHE A 355 13.69 24.44 -2.62
N LYS A 356 14.28 24.65 -3.79
CA LYS A 356 13.69 25.46 -4.87
C LYS A 356 13.57 24.64 -6.14
N TYR A 357 12.37 24.53 -6.67
CA TYR A 357 12.09 23.69 -7.83
C TYR A 357 10.91 24.21 -8.66
N ALA A 358 10.83 23.78 -9.92
CA ALA A 358 9.75 24.18 -10.82
C ALA A 358 9.51 23.11 -11.89
N GLY A 359 8.31 23.09 -12.46
CA GLY A 359 7.96 22.23 -13.59
C GLY A 359 6.47 21.93 -13.71
N SER A 360 6.13 20.99 -14.58
CA SER A 360 4.76 20.77 -15.06
C SER A 360 4.07 19.61 -14.35
N VAL A 361 3.29 19.86 -13.29
CA VAL A 361 2.57 18.80 -12.53
C VAL A 361 1.06 18.78 -12.78
N MET A 362 0.56 19.75 -13.54
CA MET A 362 -0.84 19.88 -13.91
C MET A 362 -1.06 19.52 -15.39
N THR A 363 -2.23 19.01 -15.70
CA THR A 363 -2.70 18.75 -17.07
C THR A 363 -4.10 19.33 -17.23
N ASP A 364 -4.34 20.06 -18.33
CA ASP A 364 -5.69 20.54 -18.67
C ASP A 364 -6.55 19.36 -19.13
N THR A 365 -7.69 19.16 -18.48
CA THR A 365 -8.64 18.07 -18.78
C THR A 365 -9.88 18.54 -19.52
N GLY A 366 -9.94 19.82 -19.91
CA GLY A 366 -11.14 20.45 -20.42
C GLY A 366 -12.08 20.91 -19.31
N GLY A 367 -13.11 21.69 -19.66
CA GLY A 367 -14.12 22.14 -18.69
C GLY A 367 -13.65 23.18 -17.67
N GLY A 368 -12.40 23.63 -17.79
CA GLY A 368 -11.75 24.50 -16.81
C GLY A 368 -11.23 23.76 -15.58
N LEU A 369 -11.13 22.43 -15.59
CA LEU A 369 -10.51 21.62 -14.55
C LEU A 369 -9.05 21.31 -14.91
N LEU A 370 -8.12 21.52 -13.97
CA LEU A 370 -6.72 21.11 -14.10
C LEU A 370 -6.44 19.92 -13.19
N TYR A 371 -5.99 18.82 -13.79
CA TYR A 371 -5.60 17.63 -13.08
C TYR A 371 -4.17 17.73 -12.57
N VAL A 372 -3.98 17.78 -11.26
CA VAL A 372 -2.66 17.62 -10.62
C VAL A 372 -2.32 16.13 -10.58
N GLY A 373 -1.39 15.65 -11.40
CA GLY A 373 -1.08 14.22 -11.49
C GLY A 373 -0.24 13.70 -10.34
N ASP A 374 0.74 14.50 -9.94
CA ASP A 374 1.74 14.18 -8.92
C ASP A 374 1.32 14.68 -7.52
N ARG A 375 0.04 14.51 -7.15
CA ARG A 375 -0.57 15.15 -5.96
C ARG A 375 0.17 14.96 -4.64
N GLY A 376 0.92 13.87 -4.45
CA GLY A 376 1.62 13.55 -3.19
C GLY A 376 3.13 13.67 -3.30
N THR A 377 3.64 14.03 -4.48
CA THR A 377 5.07 14.16 -4.78
C THR A 377 5.39 15.44 -5.51
N TRP A 378 4.47 16.41 -5.49
CA TRP A 378 4.71 17.78 -5.94
C TRP A 378 5.57 18.59 -4.94
N TYR A 379 5.89 18.01 -3.78
CA TYR A 379 6.84 18.54 -2.79
C TYR A 379 7.79 17.43 -2.32
N PRO A 380 9.04 17.76 -1.92
CA PRO A 380 10.01 16.76 -1.43
C PRO A 380 9.49 16.09 -0.16
N ASN A 381 9.41 14.76 -0.14
CA ASN A 381 8.86 14.02 1.01
C ASN A 381 9.43 12.59 1.18
N PHE A 382 8.96 11.88 2.20
CA PHE A 382 9.32 10.48 2.52
C PHE A 382 8.09 9.55 2.49
N GLY A 383 7.16 9.80 1.57
CA GLY A 383 5.85 9.16 1.56
C GLY A 383 4.84 9.80 2.52
N PHE A 384 3.85 9.01 2.90
CA PHE A 384 2.72 9.40 3.74
C PHE A 384 3.12 9.48 5.22
N ARG A 385 3.82 10.55 5.62
CA ARG A 385 4.19 10.80 7.02
C ARG A 385 3.52 12.02 7.60
N ASN A 386 3.10 11.89 8.84
CA ASN A 386 2.43 12.97 9.54
C ASN A 386 3.37 14.16 9.75
N ALA A 387 3.02 15.29 9.14
CA ALA A 387 3.67 16.58 9.31
C ALA A 387 2.63 17.70 9.36
N MET A 388 3.02 18.83 9.94
CA MET A 388 2.26 20.07 9.82
C MET A 388 2.51 20.71 8.45
N PHE A 389 1.49 21.32 7.86
CA PHE A 389 1.63 22.04 6.58
C PHE A 389 1.14 23.49 6.71
N ASP A 390 1.98 24.43 6.28
CA ASP A 390 1.69 25.85 6.01
C ASP A 390 1.87 26.07 4.51
N LEU A 391 0.76 26.28 3.80
CA LEU A 391 0.69 26.29 2.34
C LEU A 391 0.25 27.68 1.85
N ARG A 392 1.14 28.36 1.11
CA ARG A 392 0.85 29.64 0.46
C ARG A 392 0.87 29.47 -1.05
N TYR A 393 -0.21 29.91 -1.69
CA TYR A 393 -0.38 29.84 -3.13
C TYR A 393 -0.61 31.22 -3.74
N THR A 394 0.13 31.51 -4.81
CA THR A 394 -0.16 32.60 -5.74
C THR A 394 -0.78 32.01 -7.00
N VAL A 395 -2.02 32.41 -7.30
CA VAL A 395 -2.81 31.86 -8.42
C VAL A 395 -3.33 33.02 -9.28
N PRO A 396 -3.25 32.93 -10.63
CA PRO A 396 -3.74 33.98 -11.52
C PRO A 396 -5.25 34.22 -11.38
N GLN A 397 -5.69 35.45 -11.68
CA GLN A 397 -7.10 35.81 -11.65
C GLN A 397 -7.94 34.89 -12.57
N GLY A 398 -9.12 34.50 -12.12
CA GLY A 398 -10.04 33.63 -12.86
C GLY A 398 -9.84 32.14 -12.62
N TRP A 399 -8.87 31.75 -11.79
CA TRP A 399 -8.69 30.38 -11.30
C TRP A 399 -8.97 30.31 -9.80
N THR A 400 -9.60 29.22 -9.39
CA THR A 400 -9.83 28.87 -7.99
C THR A 400 -8.88 27.73 -7.63
N LEU A 401 -8.27 27.82 -6.46
CA LEU A 401 -7.45 26.76 -5.89
C LEU A 401 -8.09 26.26 -4.60
N VAL A 402 -8.17 24.94 -4.51
CA VAL A 402 -8.63 24.19 -3.34
C VAL A 402 -7.43 23.42 -2.80
N SER A 403 -7.23 23.36 -1.49
CA SER A 403 -6.06 22.70 -0.90
C SER A 403 -6.39 22.04 0.43
N THR A 404 -5.55 21.09 0.84
CA THR A 404 -5.53 20.50 2.19
C THR A 404 -5.34 21.58 3.25
N GLY A 405 -6.03 21.42 4.37
CA GLY A 405 -5.94 22.33 5.52
C GLY A 405 -6.99 23.43 5.51
N LYS A 406 -7.07 24.12 6.64
CA LYS A 406 -8.02 25.21 6.87
C LYS A 406 -7.54 26.49 6.22
N ARG A 407 -8.46 27.23 5.59
CA ARG A 407 -8.11 28.54 5.01
C ARG A 407 -7.95 29.61 6.10
N VAL A 408 -6.74 30.17 6.24
CA VAL A 408 -6.36 31.05 7.37
C VAL A 408 -6.42 32.55 7.03
N ALA A 409 -6.30 32.95 5.75
CA ALA A 409 -6.34 34.36 5.34
C ALA A 409 -7.02 34.60 3.98
N ARG A 410 -7.45 35.86 3.73
CA ARG A 410 -8.07 36.37 2.48
C ARG A 410 -7.29 37.57 1.90
N GLU A 411 -5.96 37.52 1.85
CA GLU A 411 -5.13 38.53 1.16
C GLU A 411 -4.64 38.02 -0.22
N GLN A 412 -3.72 38.77 -0.88
CA GLN A 412 -3.27 38.55 -2.27
C GLN A 412 -2.74 37.13 -2.57
N ALA A 413 -2.31 36.37 -1.54
CA ALA A 413 -1.98 34.94 -1.63
C ALA A 413 -2.97 34.09 -0.81
N LEU A 414 -3.36 32.93 -1.34
CA LEU A 414 -4.21 31.96 -0.64
C LEU A 414 -3.35 31.22 0.39
N HIS A 415 -3.79 31.20 1.65
CA HIS A 415 -3.06 30.59 2.76
C HIS A 415 -3.91 29.52 3.44
N PHE A 416 -3.41 28.29 3.43
CA PHE A 416 -4.01 27.11 4.08
C PHE A 416 -3.04 26.56 5.12
N ALA A 417 -3.55 26.11 6.26
CA ALA A 417 -2.74 25.45 7.27
C ALA A 417 -3.48 24.26 7.88
N THR A 418 -2.75 23.19 8.16
CA THR A 418 -3.33 22.02 8.85
C THR A 418 -3.46 22.32 10.35
N GLU A 419 -4.54 21.84 10.97
CA GLU A 419 -4.77 22.04 12.41
C GLU A 419 -4.05 21.00 13.28
N LYS A 420 -3.60 19.91 12.65
CA LYS A 420 -2.86 18.80 13.24
C LYS A 420 -1.91 18.19 12.19
N PRO A 421 -0.94 17.35 12.59
CA PRO A 421 -0.12 16.62 11.64
C PRO A 421 -0.98 15.71 10.77
N VAL A 422 -0.73 15.71 9.46
CA VAL A 422 -1.44 14.89 8.47
C VAL A 422 -0.44 14.23 7.52
N PRO A 423 -0.76 13.08 6.91
CA PRO A 423 0.22 12.30 6.16
C PRO A 423 0.60 12.90 4.81
N VAL A 424 -0.25 13.77 4.25
CA VAL A 424 -0.10 14.29 2.90
C VAL A 424 -0.88 15.60 2.73
N ALA A 425 -0.39 16.47 1.85
CA ALA A 425 -1.08 17.70 1.47
C ALA A 425 -1.15 17.86 -0.04
N GLY A 426 -2.35 18.21 -0.53
CA GLY A 426 -2.64 18.33 -1.94
C GLY A 426 -3.34 19.62 -2.29
N PHE A 427 -3.49 19.86 -3.59
CA PHE A 427 -4.31 20.94 -4.09
C PHE A 427 -4.95 20.56 -5.43
N ASN A 428 -5.96 21.31 -5.81
CA ASN A 428 -6.61 21.23 -7.10
C ASN A 428 -6.85 22.65 -7.64
N VAL A 429 -6.82 22.81 -8.95
CA VAL A 429 -7.00 24.12 -9.60
C VAL A 429 -8.05 24.00 -10.68
N GLY A 430 -8.99 24.95 -10.70
CA GLY A 430 -10.03 24.96 -11.70
C GLY A 430 -10.85 26.23 -11.72
N ARG A 431 -11.71 26.33 -12.72
CA ARG A 431 -12.75 27.35 -12.83
C ARG A 431 -14.02 26.80 -12.18
N PHE A 432 -14.05 26.87 -10.86
CA PHE A 432 -15.10 26.23 -10.05
C PHE A 432 -16.27 27.16 -9.75
N THR A 433 -17.47 26.58 -9.73
CA THR A 433 -18.59 27.08 -8.94
C THR A 433 -18.50 26.45 -7.55
N GLU A 434 -18.60 27.25 -6.50
CA GLU A 434 -18.51 26.81 -5.11
C GLU A 434 -19.89 26.88 -4.44
N SER A 435 -20.21 25.87 -3.62
CA SER A 435 -21.27 25.96 -2.62
C SER A 435 -20.76 25.49 -1.26
N ARG A 436 -21.39 25.98 -0.19
CA ARG A 436 -21.01 25.67 1.19
C ARG A 436 -22.19 25.15 1.98
N ALA A 437 -21.91 24.17 2.83
CA ALA A 437 -22.79 23.65 3.84
C ALA A 437 -22.05 23.51 5.18
N SER A 438 -22.76 23.09 6.21
CA SER A 438 -22.18 22.71 7.50
C SER A 438 -22.66 21.31 7.87
N SER A 439 -21.86 20.58 8.65
CA SER A 439 -22.33 19.34 9.28
C SER A 439 -23.57 19.61 10.15
N ALA A 440 -24.34 18.56 10.47
CA ALA A 440 -25.51 18.68 11.35
C ALA A 440 -25.16 19.26 12.73
N SER A 441 -23.96 18.97 13.23
CA SER A 441 -23.39 19.51 14.46
C SER A 441 -22.88 20.96 14.33
N GLY A 442 -22.73 21.47 13.11
CA GLY A 442 -22.14 22.79 12.82
C GLY A 442 -20.63 22.88 13.03
N SER A 443 -19.97 21.78 13.39
CA SER A 443 -18.53 21.72 13.69
C SER A 443 -17.66 21.67 12.43
N VAL A 444 -18.21 21.24 11.30
CA VAL A 444 -17.48 21.07 10.03
C VAL A 444 -18.03 22.01 8.97
N THR A 445 -17.16 22.80 8.35
CA THR A 445 -17.50 23.55 7.14
C THR A 445 -17.24 22.69 5.91
N ILE A 446 -18.24 22.57 5.05
CA ILE A 446 -18.18 21.71 3.85
C ILE A 446 -18.24 22.62 2.63
N SER A 447 -17.26 22.51 1.73
CA SER A 447 -17.23 23.27 0.47
C SER A 447 -17.15 22.31 -0.70
N ALA A 448 -18.06 22.43 -1.67
CA ALA A 448 -18.05 21.62 -2.89
C ALA A 448 -17.76 22.50 -4.11
N PHE A 449 -16.88 22.01 -4.98
CA PHE A 449 -16.34 22.72 -6.13
C PHE A 449 -16.64 21.93 -7.41
N GLU A 450 -17.47 22.51 -8.26
CA GLU A 450 -17.89 21.93 -9.54
C GLU A 450 -17.23 22.70 -10.70
N ALA A 451 -16.59 21.99 -11.63
CA ALA A 451 -16.08 22.53 -12.89
C ALA A 451 -17.15 22.47 -13.99
N GLY A 452 -16.94 23.15 -15.11
CA GLY A 452 -17.92 23.09 -16.21
C GLY A 452 -17.80 21.80 -17.02
N HIS A 453 -18.89 21.06 -17.26
CA HIS A 453 -18.88 19.84 -18.09
C HIS A 453 -19.54 20.06 -19.45
N SER A 454 -18.75 20.37 -20.50
CA SER A 454 -19.28 20.55 -21.86
C SER A 454 -19.92 19.28 -22.46
N ASP A 455 -19.53 18.11 -21.95
CA ASP A 455 -19.91 16.82 -22.53
C ASP A 455 -20.98 16.03 -21.75
N ALA A 456 -21.47 16.54 -20.62
CA ALA A 456 -22.49 15.88 -19.79
C ALA A 456 -23.95 16.17 -20.23
N GLY A 457 -24.88 15.30 -19.84
CA GLY A 457 -26.33 15.51 -20.03
C GLY A 457 -26.96 16.37 -18.94
N GLY A 458 -26.24 16.52 -17.83
CA GLY A 458 -26.51 17.34 -16.67
C GLY A 458 -25.38 17.13 -15.66
N SER A 459 -25.36 17.95 -14.61
CA SER A 459 -24.39 17.83 -13.52
C SER A 459 -25.08 17.90 -12.17
N VAL A 460 -24.43 17.28 -11.17
CA VAL A 460 -24.79 17.42 -9.76
C VAL A 460 -24.27 18.77 -9.31
N SER A 461 -25.17 19.65 -8.87
CA SER A 461 -24.78 20.99 -8.44
C SER A 461 -23.86 20.92 -7.21
N PRO A 462 -22.98 21.93 -7.01
CA PRO A 462 -22.14 21.98 -5.83
C PRO A 462 -22.97 22.05 -4.53
N GLU A 463 -24.17 22.61 -4.56
CA GLU A 463 -25.09 22.60 -3.40
C GLU A 463 -25.53 21.18 -3.04
N GLU A 464 -25.95 20.39 -4.02
CA GLU A 464 -26.34 19.00 -3.81
C GLU A 464 -25.15 18.16 -3.34
N MET A 465 -23.97 18.37 -3.93
CA MET A 465 -22.74 17.69 -3.50
C MET A 465 -22.39 18.02 -2.04
N ALA A 466 -22.43 19.30 -1.64
CA ALA A 466 -22.19 19.71 -0.26
C ALA A 466 -23.23 19.11 0.72
N ARG A 467 -24.51 19.05 0.31
CA ARG A 467 -25.58 18.42 1.08
C ARG A 467 -25.33 16.93 1.28
N ARG A 468 -24.96 16.20 0.23
CA ARG A 468 -24.63 14.77 0.30
C ARG A 468 -23.41 14.50 1.18
N SER A 469 -22.38 15.33 1.08
CA SER A 469 -21.22 15.25 1.98
C SER A 469 -21.61 15.45 3.44
N SER A 470 -22.50 16.41 3.73
CA SER A 470 -23.02 16.61 5.08
C SER A 470 -23.78 15.40 5.62
N GLN A 471 -24.51 14.68 4.77
CA GLN A 471 -25.23 13.46 5.17
C GLN A 471 -24.26 12.33 5.50
N SER A 472 -23.21 12.15 4.70
CA SER A 472 -22.16 11.16 4.99
C SER A 472 -21.41 11.46 6.28
N ILE A 473 -21.07 12.74 6.53
CA ILE A 473 -20.47 13.14 7.80
C ILE A 473 -21.42 12.82 8.97
N ALA A 474 -22.70 13.18 8.87
CA ALA A 474 -23.66 12.89 9.93
C ALA A 474 -23.84 11.38 10.18
N PHE A 475 -23.81 10.57 9.13
CA PHE A 475 -23.85 9.10 9.24
C PHE A 475 -22.64 8.57 10.02
N LEU A 476 -21.43 9.02 9.69
CA LEU A 476 -20.20 8.58 10.35
C LEU A 476 -20.07 9.14 11.77
N GLU A 477 -20.46 10.39 12.01
CA GLU A 477 -20.48 10.99 13.36
C GLU A 477 -21.34 10.19 14.35
N ARG A 478 -22.47 9.66 13.86
CA ARG A 478 -23.39 8.83 14.65
C ARG A 478 -22.84 7.45 15.01
N HIS A 479 -22.00 6.86 14.15
CA HIS A 479 -21.60 5.45 14.27
C HIS A 479 -20.13 5.22 14.63
N VAL A 480 -19.24 6.11 14.20
CA VAL A 480 -17.78 5.95 14.29
C VAL A 480 -17.17 7.00 15.21
N GLY A 481 -17.80 8.17 15.34
CA GLY A 481 -17.38 9.25 16.22
C GLY A 481 -17.11 10.58 15.48
N PRO A 482 -16.64 11.62 16.19
CA PRO A 482 -16.53 12.97 15.64
C PRO A 482 -15.68 13.06 14.37
N PHE A 483 -16.10 13.92 13.44
CA PHE A 483 -15.34 14.14 12.20
C PHE A 483 -13.93 14.69 12.52
N PRO A 484 -12.84 14.15 11.93
CA PRO A 484 -11.49 14.45 12.42
C PRO A 484 -10.92 15.84 12.09
N TYR A 485 -11.64 16.66 11.31
CA TYR A 485 -11.19 17.96 10.78
C TYR A 485 -12.29 19.03 10.93
N SER A 486 -11.94 20.32 10.92
CA SER A 486 -12.95 21.40 10.94
C SER A 486 -13.46 21.83 9.56
N GLU A 487 -12.79 21.41 8.49
CA GLU A 487 -13.18 21.69 7.10
C GLU A 487 -13.09 20.43 6.24
N LEU A 488 -14.02 20.29 5.29
CA LEU A 488 -13.99 19.33 4.20
C LEU A 488 -14.22 20.07 2.88
N SER A 489 -13.27 19.96 1.97
CA SER A 489 -13.45 20.40 0.57
C SER A 489 -13.66 19.20 -0.34
N VAL A 490 -14.61 19.27 -1.28
CA VAL A 490 -14.85 18.26 -2.30
C VAL A 490 -14.65 18.91 -3.66
N SER A 491 -13.67 18.44 -4.43
CA SER A 491 -13.35 18.98 -5.76
C SER A 491 -13.21 17.86 -6.78
N GLU A 492 -13.43 18.19 -8.04
CA GLU A 492 -13.42 17.20 -9.12
C GLU A 492 -12.04 16.68 -9.50
N VAL A 493 -11.98 15.40 -9.89
CA VAL A 493 -10.83 14.82 -10.61
C VAL A 493 -11.33 14.08 -11.86
N PRO A 494 -10.70 14.28 -13.04
CA PRO A 494 -11.08 13.60 -14.27
C PRO A 494 -11.12 12.08 -14.15
N GLY A 495 -12.01 11.47 -14.92
CA GLY A 495 -12.09 10.03 -15.09
C GLY A 495 -12.96 9.36 -14.03
N GLY A 496 -12.69 8.07 -13.78
CA GLY A 496 -13.46 7.20 -12.88
C GLY A 496 -12.70 6.82 -11.61
N VAL A 497 -11.96 7.77 -11.03
CA VAL A 497 -11.12 7.57 -9.86
C VAL A 497 -11.38 8.69 -8.85
N SER A 498 -11.21 8.37 -7.57
CA SER A 498 -11.33 9.34 -6.49
C SER A 498 -10.27 9.08 -5.42
N GLN A 499 -10.00 10.09 -4.60
CA GLN A 499 -9.06 10.05 -3.48
C GLN A 499 -9.54 10.97 -2.35
N GLY A 500 -9.72 10.43 -1.15
CA GLY A 500 -9.96 11.17 0.08
C GLY A 500 -8.64 11.48 0.77
N TRP A 501 -8.28 12.76 0.81
CA TRP A 501 -7.11 13.27 1.52
C TRP A 501 -7.56 14.08 2.73
N PRO A 502 -6.68 14.34 3.72
CA PRO A 502 -7.04 15.05 4.93
C PRO A 502 -7.74 16.40 4.65
N GLY A 503 -9.04 16.49 4.93
CA GLY A 503 -9.88 17.67 4.68
C GLY A 503 -10.12 18.01 3.19
N LEU A 504 -9.70 17.17 2.25
CA LEU A 504 -9.85 17.38 0.81
C LEU A 504 -10.15 16.08 0.06
N VAL A 505 -11.34 15.98 -0.51
CA VAL A 505 -11.73 14.87 -1.39
C VAL A 505 -11.58 15.30 -2.85
N PHE A 506 -10.77 14.53 -3.59
CA PHE A 506 -10.72 14.54 -5.06
C PHE A 506 -11.73 13.52 -5.58
N LEU A 507 -12.91 13.97 -5.99
CA LEU A 507 -14.01 13.10 -6.39
C LEU A 507 -14.11 13.02 -7.92
N SER A 508 -14.22 11.80 -8.43
CA SER A 508 -14.43 11.46 -9.82
C SER A 508 -15.46 12.36 -10.51
N THR A 509 -15.11 12.92 -11.67
CA THR A 509 -16.06 13.61 -12.57
C THR A 509 -17.31 12.77 -12.88
N GLN A 510 -17.25 11.44 -12.82
CA GLN A 510 -18.41 10.57 -13.03
C GLN A 510 -19.45 10.65 -11.90
N ALA A 511 -19.05 11.05 -10.69
CA ALA A 511 -19.95 11.30 -9.55
C ALA A 511 -20.62 12.69 -9.63
N PHE A 512 -20.07 13.61 -10.44
CA PHE A 512 -20.65 14.92 -10.71
C PHE A 512 -21.53 14.96 -11.97
N THR A 513 -21.48 13.94 -12.83
CA THR A 513 -22.08 14.01 -14.17
C THR A 513 -23.19 13.00 -14.37
N VAL A 514 -24.26 13.46 -15.00
CA VAL A 514 -25.35 12.63 -15.52
C VAL A 514 -25.08 12.34 -17.00
N PRO A 515 -25.09 11.06 -17.45
CA PRO A 515 -24.90 10.72 -18.85
C PRO A 515 -25.93 11.40 -19.78
N LYS A 516 -25.52 11.80 -20.99
CA LYS A 516 -26.43 12.34 -22.01
C LYS A 516 -27.49 11.32 -22.40
N LEU A 517 -28.71 11.79 -22.69
CA LEU A 517 -29.77 10.96 -23.24
C LEU A 517 -29.27 10.29 -24.54
N GLY A 518 -29.33 8.96 -24.60
CA GLY A 518 -28.82 8.15 -25.73
C GLY A 518 -27.36 7.69 -25.61
N ALA A 519 -26.64 8.06 -24.55
CA ALA A 519 -25.37 7.42 -24.21
C ALA A 519 -25.60 5.97 -23.78
N GLN A 520 -24.58 5.12 -23.93
CA GLN A 520 -24.64 3.75 -23.39
C GLN A 520 -24.88 3.81 -21.88
N PRO A 521 -25.93 3.16 -21.36
CA PRO A 521 -26.22 3.18 -19.93
C PRO A 521 -25.08 2.51 -19.17
N ARG A 522 -24.76 3.05 -17.99
CA ARG A 522 -23.86 2.39 -17.03
C ARG A 522 -24.47 1.04 -16.63
N SER A 523 -23.63 0.05 -16.28
CA SER A 523 -24.14 -1.11 -15.57
C SER A 523 -24.72 -0.68 -14.23
N GLU A 524 -25.66 -1.45 -13.68
CA GLU A 524 -26.28 -1.12 -12.40
C GLU A 524 -25.25 -0.95 -11.28
N PHE A 525 -24.28 -1.86 -11.21
CA PHE A 525 -23.17 -1.74 -10.28
C PHE A 525 -22.36 -0.44 -10.46
N ALA A 526 -22.08 -0.04 -11.70
CA ALA A 526 -21.35 1.21 -11.94
C ALA A 526 -22.18 2.45 -11.58
N ARG A 527 -23.51 2.40 -11.75
CA ARG A 527 -24.43 3.43 -11.26
C ARG A 527 -24.29 3.58 -9.75
N ILE A 528 -24.52 2.50 -9.00
CA ILE A 528 -24.42 2.47 -7.52
C ILE A 528 -23.05 2.98 -7.06
N VAL A 529 -21.95 2.55 -7.71
CA VAL A 529 -20.61 3.00 -7.36
C VAL A 529 -20.45 4.51 -7.49
N PHE A 530 -20.78 5.10 -8.64
CA PHE A 530 -20.52 6.53 -8.87
C PHE A 530 -21.56 7.44 -8.23
N GLU A 531 -22.81 6.99 -8.14
CA GLU A 531 -23.91 7.79 -7.61
C GLU A 531 -24.04 7.67 -6.12
N ASP A 532 -23.80 6.51 -5.50
CA ASP A 532 -24.18 6.28 -4.11
C ASP A 532 -23.01 5.90 -3.20
N LEU A 533 -22.00 5.16 -3.68
CA LEU A 533 -20.90 4.66 -2.83
C LEU A 533 -19.65 5.54 -2.83
N MET A 534 -19.28 6.13 -3.96
CA MET A 534 -17.96 6.75 -4.12
C MET A 534 -17.75 7.95 -3.18
N LEU A 535 -18.72 8.85 -3.05
CA LEU A 535 -18.59 10.00 -2.14
C LEU A 535 -18.53 9.57 -0.66
N PRO A 536 -19.45 8.73 -0.14
CA PRO A 536 -19.32 8.18 1.20
C PRO A 536 -17.99 7.45 1.45
N HIS A 537 -17.50 6.69 0.46
CA HIS A 537 -16.21 6.02 0.54
C HIS A 537 -15.07 7.03 0.72
N GLU A 538 -14.97 8.06 -0.12
CA GLU A 538 -13.89 9.04 0.06
C GLU A 538 -14.00 9.87 1.35
N ILE A 539 -15.21 10.10 1.86
CA ILE A 539 -15.42 10.73 3.18
C ILE A 539 -15.05 9.76 4.31
N GLY A 540 -15.28 8.45 4.16
CA GLY A 540 -14.86 7.46 5.12
C GLY A 540 -13.34 7.41 5.31
N HIS A 541 -12.55 7.74 4.29
CA HIS A 541 -11.10 7.83 4.41
C HIS A 541 -10.59 8.90 5.38
N GLN A 542 -11.41 9.92 5.63
CA GLN A 542 -11.11 10.94 6.64
C GLN A 542 -10.93 10.30 8.03
N TYR A 543 -11.65 9.19 8.29
CA TYR A 543 -11.49 8.36 9.48
C TYR A 543 -10.46 7.25 9.26
N TRP A 544 -10.61 6.46 8.19
CA TRP A 544 -9.82 5.26 7.92
C TRP A 544 -8.84 5.49 6.78
N GLY A 545 -7.59 5.75 7.11
CA GLY A 545 -6.49 6.05 6.18
C GLY A 545 -5.83 7.37 6.53
N ASP A 546 -6.63 8.39 6.86
CA ASP A 546 -6.11 9.71 7.25
C ASP A 546 -5.96 9.84 8.77
N ASN A 547 -7.04 9.62 9.53
CA ASN A 547 -7.00 9.77 10.99
C ASN A 547 -6.52 8.49 11.70
N VAL A 548 -6.90 7.31 11.23
CA VAL A 548 -6.32 6.03 11.62
C VAL A 548 -5.58 5.46 10.42
N ALA A 549 -4.27 5.27 10.53
CA ALA A 549 -3.43 4.79 9.44
C ALA A 549 -3.15 3.28 9.53
N TRP A 550 -2.37 2.75 8.60
CA TRP A 550 -1.91 1.36 8.58
C TRP A 550 -0.43 1.27 8.95
N ARG A 551 -0.03 0.17 9.60
CA ARG A 551 1.35 -0.05 10.06
C ARG A 551 2.29 -0.41 8.91
N SER A 552 1.87 -1.30 8.02
CA SER A 552 2.62 -1.66 6.81
C SER A 552 1.70 -1.79 5.60
N TYR A 553 2.28 -1.97 4.41
CA TYR A 553 1.50 -2.19 3.18
C TYR A 553 0.55 -3.41 3.29
N ARG A 554 0.84 -4.35 4.20
CA ARG A 554 0.03 -5.55 4.47
C ARG A 554 -1.30 -5.24 5.15
N GLU A 555 -1.42 -4.10 5.84
CA GLU A 555 -2.63 -3.69 6.56
C GLU A 555 -3.45 -2.63 5.83
N GLN A 556 -3.02 -2.18 4.65
CA GLN A 556 -3.77 -1.18 3.86
C GLN A 556 -5.19 -1.66 3.52
N TRP A 557 -5.38 -2.96 3.33
CA TRP A 557 -6.70 -3.54 3.05
C TRP A 557 -7.72 -3.20 4.16
N ILE A 558 -7.28 -3.04 5.41
CA ILE A 558 -8.16 -2.72 6.54
C ILE A 558 -8.83 -1.36 6.29
N MET A 559 -8.07 -0.36 5.85
CA MET A 559 -8.61 0.99 5.60
C MET A 559 -9.59 0.99 4.43
N GLU A 560 -9.23 0.32 3.32
CA GLU A 560 -10.10 0.18 2.16
C GLU A 560 -11.41 -0.55 2.53
N ALA A 561 -11.30 -1.65 3.26
CA ALA A 561 -12.44 -2.47 3.64
C ALA A 561 -13.37 -1.76 4.64
N LEU A 562 -12.83 -1.13 5.69
CA LEU A 562 -13.64 -0.38 6.67
C LEU A 562 -14.35 0.80 6.00
N THR A 563 -13.65 1.51 5.12
CA THR A 563 -14.21 2.65 4.39
C THR A 563 -15.33 2.23 3.44
N ASN A 564 -15.06 1.23 2.61
CA ASN A 564 -16.04 0.71 1.67
C ASN A 564 -17.25 0.11 2.40
N TYR A 565 -17.01 -0.58 3.52
CA TYR A 565 -18.09 -1.14 4.32
C TYR A 565 -18.94 -0.05 4.99
N CYS A 566 -18.34 1.02 5.54
CA CYS A 566 -19.10 2.16 6.05
C CYS A 566 -19.97 2.80 4.95
N ALA A 567 -19.44 2.95 3.73
CA ALA A 567 -20.21 3.41 2.58
C ALA A 567 -21.40 2.47 2.25
N LEU A 568 -21.19 1.16 2.30
CA LEU A 568 -22.27 0.17 2.13
C LEU A 568 -23.32 0.22 3.24
N MET A 569 -22.94 0.53 4.47
CA MET A 569 -23.90 0.70 5.57
C MET A 569 -24.73 1.97 5.38
N GLN A 570 -24.11 3.06 4.91
CA GLN A 570 -24.86 4.25 4.52
C GLN A 570 -25.80 3.96 3.34
N LEU A 571 -25.34 3.20 2.34
CA LEU A 571 -26.19 2.74 1.24
C LEU A 571 -27.38 1.94 1.77
N GLN A 572 -27.16 1.00 2.68
CA GLN A 572 -28.21 0.16 3.25
C GLN A 572 -29.31 0.98 3.96
N GLU A 573 -28.96 2.09 4.63
CA GLU A 573 -29.94 3.00 5.25
C GLU A 573 -30.84 3.71 4.22
N ALA A 574 -30.32 3.97 3.01
CA ALA A 574 -31.04 4.69 1.96
C ALA A 574 -31.76 3.74 0.96
N HIS A 575 -31.12 2.62 0.62
CA HIS A 575 -31.46 1.68 -0.44
C HIS A 575 -31.15 0.25 0.03
N THR A 576 -31.97 -0.26 0.96
CA THR A 576 -31.73 -1.57 1.62
C THR A 576 -31.64 -2.73 0.61
N GLU A 577 -32.36 -2.64 -0.51
CA GLU A 577 -32.41 -3.63 -1.58
C GLU A 577 -31.11 -3.76 -2.40
N GLU A 578 -30.24 -2.74 -2.40
CA GLU A 578 -29.05 -2.71 -3.24
C GLU A 578 -27.82 -3.38 -2.58
N LEU A 579 -27.82 -3.54 -1.26
CA LEU A 579 -26.69 -4.14 -0.53
C LEU A 579 -26.38 -5.58 -1.02
N PRO A 580 -27.35 -6.49 -1.16
CA PRO A 580 -27.11 -7.84 -1.68
C PRO A 580 -26.49 -7.84 -3.09
N ASP A 581 -26.93 -6.94 -3.97
CA ASP A 581 -26.43 -6.85 -5.34
C ASP A 581 -24.95 -6.46 -5.39
N VAL A 582 -24.52 -5.53 -4.51
CA VAL A 582 -23.12 -5.12 -4.40
C VAL A 582 -22.26 -6.24 -3.82
N LEU A 583 -22.70 -6.89 -2.75
CA LEU A 583 -21.97 -8.01 -2.13
C LEU A 583 -21.84 -9.19 -3.10
N GLU A 584 -22.89 -9.50 -3.85
CA GLU A 584 -22.88 -10.55 -4.87
C GLU A 584 -21.96 -10.20 -6.05
N HIS A 585 -21.93 -8.93 -6.47
CA HIS A 585 -20.96 -8.47 -7.48
C HIS A 585 -19.52 -8.71 -7.02
N TYR A 586 -19.20 -8.37 -5.77
CA TYR A 586 -17.90 -8.61 -5.18
C TYR A 586 -17.57 -10.10 -5.10
N ARG A 587 -18.51 -10.93 -4.65
CA ARG A 587 -18.32 -12.39 -4.56
C ARG A 587 -18.06 -13.01 -5.93
N ARG A 588 -18.85 -12.68 -6.95
CA ARG A 588 -18.65 -13.14 -8.34
C ARG A 588 -17.30 -12.72 -8.91
N SER A 589 -16.84 -11.53 -8.55
CA SER A 589 -15.52 -11.04 -8.96
C SER A 589 -14.38 -11.86 -8.33
N LEU A 590 -14.53 -12.29 -7.08
CA LEU A 590 -13.57 -13.18 -6.40
C LEU A 590 -13.49 -14.58 -7.00
N LEU A 591 -14.57 -15.05 -7.63
CA LEU A 591 -14.63 -16.37 -8.27
C LEU A 591 -14.09 -16.40 -9.70
N GLN A 592 -13.70 -15.25 -10.26
CA GLN A 592 -13.16 -15.19 -11.62
C GLN A 592 -11.76 -15.81 -11.72
N PRO A 593 -11.41 -16.50 -12.81
CA PRO A 593 -10.11 -17.17 -12.96
C PRO A 593 -8.88 -16.26 -12.87
N TRP A 594 -9.03 -14.97 -13.22
CA TRP A 594 -7.94 -13.98 -13.19
C TRP A 594 -7.76 -13.31 -11.81
N THR A 595 -8.73 -13.48 -10.91
CA THR A 595 -8.67 -12.94 -9.56
C THR A 595 -7.72 -13.80 -8.72
N PRO A 596 -6.75 -13.20 -8.01
CA PRO A 596 -5.77 -14.00 -7.29
C PRO A 596 -6.43 -14.70 -6.11
N ASN A 597 -6.29 -16.02 -6.05
CA ASN A 597 -6.65 -16.80 -4.86
C ASN A 597 -5.55 -16.63 -3.80
N ALA A 598 -5.61 -15.54 -3.03
CA ALA A 598 -4.57 -15.15 -2.09
C ALA A 598 -5.11 -14.39 -0.87
N PRO A 599 -4.36 -14.34 0.25
CA PRO A 599 -4.72 -13.55 1.42
C PRO A 599 -4.73 -12.05 1.14
N VAL A 600 -5.61 -11.31 1.80
CA VAL A 600 -5.63 -9.83 1.71
C VAL A 600 -4.36 -9.19 2.27
N THR A 601 -3.65 -9.90 3.16
CA THR A 601 -2.40 -9.47 3.80
C THR A 601 -1.16 -9.54 2.91
N LEU A 602 -1.29 -10.04 1.67
CA LEU A 602 -0.27 -9.81 0.65
C LEU A 602 -0.25 -8.34 0.18
N GLY A 603 -1.28 -7.55 0.52
CA GLY A 603 -1.35 -6.14 0.20
C GLY A 603 -1.10 -5.89 -1.29
N GLN A 604 -0.30 -4.88 -1.60
CA GLN A 604 -0.07 -4.46 -2.98
C GLN A 604 0.63 -5.51 -3.86
N ARG A 605 1.27 -6.53 -3.29
CA ARG A 605 1.86 -7.66 -4.04
C ARG A 605 0.80 -8.52 -4.73
N LEU A 606 -0.48 -8.27 -4.46
CA LEU A 606 -1.60 -8.85 -5.19
C LEU A 606 -1.71 -8.34 -6.63
N ASP A 607 -1.20 -7.13 -6.91
CA ASP A 607 -1.06 -6.62 -8.27
C ASP A 607 0.19 -7.23 -8.92
N SER A 608 -0.03 -8.14 -9.87
CA SER A 608 1.06 -8.84 -10.58
C SER A 608 0.72 -9.04 -12.06
N SER A 609 1.69 -9.50 -12.83
CA SER A 609 1.47 -9.84 -14.25
C SER A 609 0.44 -10.95 -14.45
N GLN A 610 0.24 -11.81 -13.43
CA GLN A 610 -0.76 -12.89 -13.44
C GLN A 610 -2.16 -12.41 -13.00
N SER A 611 -2.22 -11.35 -12.20
CA SER A 611 -3.46 -10.77 -11.69
C SER A 611 -3.39 -9.24 -11.70
N PRO A 612 -3.49 -8.61 -12.89
CA PRO A 612 -3.55 -7.16 -12.98
C PRO A 612 -4.77 -6.63 -12.22
N ASN A 613 -4.57 -5.67 -11.31
CA ASN A 613 -5.57 -5.14 -10.38
C ASN A 613 -6.02 -6.12 -9.29
N GLY A 614 -5.24 -7.18 -9.02
CA GLY A 614 -5.53 -8.14 -7.97
C GLY A 614 -5.69 -7.51 -6.58
N TYR A 615 -4.95 -6.45 -6.26
CA TYR A 615 -5.09 -5.71 -5.00
C TYR A 615 -6.50 -5.14 -4.86
N THR A 616 -6.96 -4.40 -5.87
CA THR A 616 -8.28 -3.75 -5.86
C THR A 616 -9.40 -4.78 -5.74
N LEU A 617 -9.30 -5.89 -6.49
CA LEU A 617 -10.30 -6.96 -6.46
C LEU A 617 -10.41 -7.60 -5.06
N LEU A 618 -9.29 -7.79 -4.37
CA LEU A 618 -9.28 -8.44 -3.06
C LEU A 618 -9.61 -7.48 -1.92
N THR A 619 -9.18 -6.22 -1.95
CA THR A 619 -9.49 -5.27 -0.87
C THR A 619 -10.96 -4.86 -0.89
N TYR A 620 -11.52 -4.53 -2.07
CA TYR A 620 -12.93 -4.17 -2.20
C TYR A 620 -13.83 -5.41 -2.20
N GLY A 621 -13.38 -6.53 -2.75
CA GLY A 621 -14.12 -7.78 -2.71
C GLY A 621 -13.99 -8.47 -1.35
N ARG A 622 -12.89 -9.20 -1.16
CA ARG A 622 -12.67 -10.05 0.03
C ARG A 622 -12.60 -9.22 1.30
N GLY A 623 -11.90 -8.08 1.29
CA GLY A 623 -11.81 -7.18 2.46
C GLY A 623 -13.18 -6.74 2.97
N THR A 624 -14.05 -6.25 2.08
CA THR A 624 -15.44 -5.89 2.43
C THR A 624 -16.21 -7.07 3.01
N TRP A 625 -16.10 -8.25 2.40
CA TRP A 625 -16.73 -9.47 2.90
C TRP A 625 -16.23 -9.87 4.29
N LEU A 626 -14.94 -9.68 4.60
CA LEU A 626 -14.40 -9.96 5.93
C LEU A 626 -15.03 -9.06 6.99
N ILE A 627 -15.19 -7.76 6.71
CA ILE A 627 -15.87 -6.83 7.64
C ILE A 627 -17.37 -7.15 7.72
N HIS A 628 -18.00 -7.52 6.60
CA HIS A 628 -19.39 -7.95 6.57
C HIS A 628 -19.63 -9.18 7.46
N MET A 629 -18.80 -10.21 7.31
CA MET A 629 -18.87 -11.42 8.11
C MET A 629 -18.67 -11.13 9.60
N LEU A 630 -17.76 -10.22 9.98
CA LEU A 630 -17.60 -9.80 11.37
C LEU A 630 -18.86 -9.12 11.90
N ARG A 631 -19.49 -8.21 11.14
CA ARG A 631 -20.78 -7.62 11.52
C ARG A 631 -21.84 -8.70 11.71
N CYS A 632 -22.04 -9.57 10.72
CA CYS A 632 -23.08 -10.61 10.76
C CYS A 632 -22.86 -11.57 11.93
N LEU A 633 -21.61 -11.97 12.18
CA LEU A 633 -21.23 -12.80 13.31
C LEU A 633 -21.70 -12.19 14.65
N PHE A 634 -21.46 -10.90 14.86
CA PHE A 634 -21.85 -10.18 16.07
C PHE A 634 -23.36 -9.98 16.14
N ARG A 635 -23.96 -9.54 15.03
CA ARG A 635 -25.38 -9.29 14.88
C ARG A 635 -26.22 -10.51 15.22
N ASP A 636 -25.82 -11.66 14.70
CA ASP A 636 -26.56 -12.90 14.86
C ASP A 636 -26.42 -13.48 16.27
N ALA A 637 -25.24 -13.33 16.88
CA ALA A 637 -25.05 -13.64 18.29
C ALA A 637 -25.97 -12.79 19.18
N GLU A 638 -26.12 -11.50 18.88
CA GLU A 638 -27.03 -10.61 19.61
C GLU A 638 -28.52 -10.94 19.33
N LYS A 639 -28.90 -11.31 18.10
CA LYS A 639 -30.27 -11.77 17.81
C LYS A 639 -30.65 -13.04 18.56
N LEU A 640 -29.70 -13.98 18.69
CA LEU A 640 -29.94 -15.29 19.32
C LEU A 640 -29.85 -15.26 20.84
N HIS A 641 -28.93 -14.46 21.39
CA HIS A 641 -28.54 -14.52 22.80
C HIS A 641 -28.52 -13.17 23.50
N GLY A 642 -28.63 -12.08 22.75
CA GLY A 642 -28.66 -10.72 23.28
C GLY A 642 -30.04 -10.30 23.77
N ASN A 643 -30.08 -9.13 24.40
CA ASN A 643 -31.30 -8.44 24.82
C ASN A 643 -31.24 -6.99 24.34
N THR A 644 -30.87 -6.80 23.07
CA THR A 644 -30.67 -5.48 22.45
C THR A 644 -31.76 -5.19 21.41
N LEU A 645 -32.20 -3.94 21.35
CA LEU A 645 -33.06 -3.43 20.28
C LEU A 645 -32.26 -3.14 19.00
N ASP A 646 -30.94 -2.97 19.12
CA ASP A 646 -30.01 -2.79 18.01
C ASP A 646 -28.97 -3.92 18.01
N PRO A 647 -29.17 -4.95 17.18
CA PRO A 647 -28.22 -6.05 17.03
C PRO A 647 -26.82 -5.64 16.51
N ASP A 648 -26.66 -4.48 15.88
CA ASP A 648 -25.37 -4.02 15.34
C ASP A 648 -24.57 -3.16 16.34
N ALA A 649 -25.14 -2.82 17.50
CA ALA A 649 -24.55 -1.88 18.46
C ALA A 649 -23.11 -2.24 18.88
N ARG A 650 -22.80 -3.55 19.05
CA ARG A 650 -21.44 -3.99 19.40
C ARG A 650 -20.44 -3.80 18.27
N PHE A 651 -20.86 -4.03 17.03
CA PHE A 651 -19.99 -3.82 15.86
C PHE A 651 -19.62 -2.34 15.75
N TRP A 652 -20.61 -1.44 15.85
CA TRP A 652 -20.35 0.00 15.82
C TRP A 652 -19.50 0.48 17.00
N SER A 653 -19.75 -0.03 18.21
CA SER A 653 -18.92 0.28 19.37
C SER A 653 -17.47 -0.16 19.21
N ALA A 654 -17.20 -1.28 18.52
CA ALA A 654 -15.84 -1.71 18.20
C ALA A 654 -15.15 -0.75 17.23
N LEU A 655 -15.86 -0.26 16.20
CA LEU A 655 -15.32 0.75 15.28
C LEU A 655 -15.06 2.09 15.97
N GLU A 656 -15.96 2.52 16.86
CA GLU A 656 -15.74 3.73 17.69
C GLU A 656 -14.52 3.57 18.61
N ASP A 657 -14.35 2.43 19.29
CA ASP A 657 -13.15 2.15 20.12
C ASP A 657 -11.87 2.19 19.30
N LEU A 658 -11.90 1.61 18.10
CA LEU A 658 -10.76 1.60 17.16
C LEU A 658 -10.39 3.02 16.75
N GLN A 659 -11.37 3.83 16.31
CA GLN A 659 -11.16 5.23 15.93
C GLN A 659 -10.56 6.03 17.08
N LYS A 660 -11.13 5.89 18.28
CA LYS A 660 -10.76 6.68 19.45
C LYS A 660 -9.37 6.35 19.97
N ARG A 661 -8.99 5.07 20.00
CA ARG A 661 -7.69 4.62 20.53
C ARG A 661 -6.54 4.89 19.57
N PHE A 662 -6.80 4.89 18.28
CA PHE A 662 -5.79 4.97 17.24
C PHE A 662 -5.86 6.23 16.38
N ALA A 663 -6.61 7.26 16.81
CA ALA A 663 -6.58 8.58 16.19
C ALA A 663 -5.13 9.13 16.14
N GLY A 664 -4.71 9.56 14.94
CA GLY A 664 -3.35 10.00 14.62
C GLY A 664 -2.31 8.87 14.55
N ARG A 665 -2.72 7.60 14.63
CA ARG A 665 -1.82 6.43 14.75
C ARG A 665 -2.07 5.37 13.69
N ALA A 666 -1.04 4.57 13.43
CA ALA A 666 -1.11 3.42 12.55
C ALA A 666 -1.52 2.15 13.32
N ILE A 667 -2.36 1.31 12.71
CA ILE A 667 -2.78 0.01 13.27
C ILE A 667 -2.23 -1.18 12.48
N GLY A 668 -2.00 -2.28 13.19
CA GLY A 668 -1.72 -3.60 12.63
C GLY A 668 -2.97 -4.49 12.59
N GLU A 669 -2.82 -5.70 12.01
CA GLU A 669 -3.83 -6.76 12.08
C GLU A 669 -4.19 -7.13 13.53
N ASP A 670 -3.18 -7.17 14.40
CA ASP A 670 -3.31 -7.49 15.82
C ASP A 670 -4.14 -6.45 16.58
N ASP A 671 -4.02 -5.17 16.25
CA ASP A 671 -4.85 -4.10 16.83
C ASP A 671 -6.33 -4.26 16.45
N LEU A 672 -6.59 -4.59 15.18
CA LEU A 672 -7.95 -4.86 14.69
C LEU A 672 -8.52 -6.09 15.39
N GLN A 673 -7.76 -7.19 15.45
CA GLN A 673 -8.17 -8.43 16.11
C GLN A 673 -8.52 -8.16 17.58
N GLN A 674 -7.62 -7.56 18.34
CA GLN A 674 -7.84 -7.29 19.77
C GLN A 674 -9.05 -6.39 20.01
N THR A 675 -9.30 -5.43 19.12
CA THR A 675 -10.45 -4.51 19.24
C THR A 675 -11.77 -5.27 19.06
N PHE A 676 -11.87 -6.17 18.09
CA PHE A 676 -13.05 -7.01 17.93
C PHE A 676 -13.16 -8.10 18.99
N GLU A 677 -12.06 -8.71 19.44
CA GLU A 677 -12.06 -9.68 20.55
C GLU A 677 -12.60 -9.07 21.84
N LYS A 678 -12.24 -7.81 22.15
CA LYS A 678 -12.77 -7.06 23.30
C LYS A 678 -14.30 -6.86 23.22
N ALA A 679 -14.83 -6.73 22.00
CA ALA A 679 -16.26 -6.56 21.76
C ALA A 679 -17.02 -7.89 21.57
N LEU A 680 -16.30 -9.02 21.54
CA LEU A 680 -16.85 -10.33 21.18
C LEU A 680 -17.91 -10.81 22.17
N PRO A 681 -19.14 -11.12 21.71
CA PRO A 681 -20.16 -11.75 22.54
C PRO A 681 -19.67 -13.06 23.19
N SER A 682 -20.04 -13.30 24.45
CA SER A 682 -19.62 -14.51 25.18
C SER A 682 -20.10 -15.81 24.51
N SER A 683 -21.23 -15.77 23.81
CA SER A 683 -21.76 -16.90 23.03
C SER A 683 -20.83 -17.35 21.90
N LEU A 684 -19.90 -16.50 21.46
CA LEU A 684 -18.91 -16.80 20.44
C LEU A 684 -17.55 -17.20 21.02
N SER A 685 -17.46 -17.39 22.35
CA SER A 685 -16.22 -17.85 22.97
C SER A 685 -15.99 -19.33 22.63
N ARG A 686 -14.84 -19.64 22.04
CA ARG A 686 -14.46 -20.99 21.62
C ARG A 686 -13.49 -21.59 22.62
N GLN A 687 -13.80 -22.79 23.13
CA GLN A 687 -12.99 -23.50 24.15
C GLN A 687 -12.67 -22.64 25.40
N GLY A 688 -13.58 -21.75 25.79
CA GLY A 688 -13.38 -20.84 26.93
C GLY A 688 -12.47 -19.64 26.64
N SER A 689 -12.06 -19.43 25.38
CA SER A 689 -11.31 -18.26 24.93
C SER A 689 -12.18 -17.36 24.06
N SER A 690 -12.19 -16.05 24.36
CA SER A 690 -12.83 -15.03 23.53
C SER A 690 -11.87 -14.55 22.44
N SER A 691 -11.43 -15.46 21.57
CA SER A 691 -10.47 -15.16 20.51
C SER A 691 -11.02 -15.32 19.10
N LEU A 692 -10.61 -14.41 18.22
CA LEU A 692 -10.85 -14.42 16.78
C LEU A 692 -9.64 -14.92 15.99
N SER A 693 -8.65 -15.56 16.63
CA SER A 693 -7.43 -16.04 15.96
C SER A 693 -7.73 -16.97 14.77
N TRP A 694 -8.80 -17.77 14.85
CA TRP A 694 -9.27 -18.61 13.74
C TRP A 694 -9.74 -17.77 12.54
N PHE A 695 -10.43 -16.65 12.79
CA PHE A 695 -10.90 -15.76 11.73
C PHE A 695 -9.71 -15.13 11.00
N PHE A 696 -8.73 -14.65 11.76
CA PHE A 696 -7.54 -14.03 11.21
C PHE A 696 -6.61 -15.03 10.52
N SER A 697 -6.47 -16.24 11.05
CA SER A 697 -5.71 -17.32 10.40
C SER A 697 -6.35 -17.78 9.08
N ASP A 698 -7.63 -18.12 9.12
CA ASP A 698 -8.27 -18.86 8.03
C ASP A 698 -8.90 -17.94 6.96
N TRP A 699 -9.38 -16.76 7.36
CA TRP A 699 -10.10 -15.85 6.48
C TRP A 699 -9.24 -14.65 6.06
N VAL A 700 -8.53 -14.01 6.99
CA VAL A 700 -7.68 -12.84 6.69
C VAL A 700 -6.36 -13.29 6.04
N ASN A 701 -5.65 -14.22 6.68
CA ASN A 701 -4.37 -14.76 6.22
C ASN A 701 -4.51 -16.02 5.35
N GLY A 702 -5.73 -16.52 5.18
CA GLY A 702 -6.05 -17.61 4.25
C GLY A 702 -6.59 -17.09 2.92
N ALA A 703 -6.55 -17.96 1.92
CA ALA A 703 -7.02 -17.67 0.56
C ALA A 703 -8.37 -18.35 0.24
N SER A 704 -8.74 -19.39 0.98
CA SER A 704 -9.87 -20.26 0.63
C SER A 704 -11.22 -19.53 0.52
N LEU A 705 -12.04 -20.06 -0.39
CA LEU A 705 -13.45 -19.75 -0.54
C LEU A 705 -14.19 -21.09 -0.40
N PRO A 706 -14.55 -21.49 0.84
CA PRO A 706 -15.15 -22.81 1.09
C PRO A 706 -16.51 -22.96 0.42
N HIS A 707 -16.89 -24.19 0.13
CA HIS A 707 -18.27 -24.58 -0.17
C HIS A 707 -18.86 -25.30 1.05
N PHE A 708 -20.13 -25.03 1.35
CA PHE A 708 -20.84 -25.63 2.48
C PHE A 708 -22.23 -26.12 2.07
N GLU A 709 -22.57 -27.34 2.49
CA GLU A 709 -23.89 -27.94 2.29
C GLU A 709 -24.38 -28.64 3.56
N ILE A 710 -25.70 -28.79 3.71
CA ILE A 710 -26.30 -29.61 4.78
C ILE A 710 -26.63 -31.00 4.22
N LYS A 711 -26.09 -32.04 4.85
CA LYS A 711 -26.46 -33.44 4.62
C LYS A 711 -27.24 -34.02 5.78
N GLU A 712 -27.96 -35.11 5.48
CA GLU A 712 -28.68 -35.92 6.47
C GLU A 712 -29.66 -35.14 7.36
N LEU A 713 -30.24 -34.05 6.84
CA LEU A 713 -31.19 -33.22 7.58
C LEU A 713 -32.44 -34.04 7.97
N LYS A 714 -32.70 -34.11 9.26
CA LYS A 714 -33.87 -34.76 9.86
C LYS A 714 -34.57 -33.77 10.78
N MET A 715 -35.90 -33.77 10.73
CA MET A 715 -36.75 -32.98 11.63
C MET A 715 -37.61 -33.91 12.47
N SER A 716 -37.64 -33.68 13.77
CA SER A 716 -38.45 -34.43 14.74
C SER A 716 -39.08 -33.46 15.73
N GLY A 717 -40.38 -33.19 15.55
CA GLY A 717 -41.09 -32.19 16.34
C GLY A 717 -40.47 -30.80 16.20
N ALA A 718 -40.07 -30.20 17.32
CA ALA A 718 -39.44 -28.88 17.39
C ALA A 718 -37.90 -28.92 17.32
N THR A 719 -37.31 -30.03 16.87
CA THR A 719 -35.87 -30.22 16.77
C THR A 719 -35.49 -30.62 15.35
N ALA A 720 -34.42 -30.02 14.82
CA ALA A 720 -33.79 -30.40 13.56
C ALA A 720 -32.33 -30.79 13.80
N SER A 721 -31.86 -31.82 13.10
CA SER A 721 -30.47 -32.30 13.18
C SER A 721 -29.96 -32.63 11.79
N GLY A 722 -28.68 -32.40 11.53
CA GLY A 722 -28.02 -32.75 10.27
C GLY A 722 -26.51 -32.58 10.40
N THR A 723 -25.81 -32.64 9.28
CA THR A 723 -24.35 -32.45 9.22
C THR A 723 -24.03 -31.38 8.20
N ILE A 724 -23.28 -30.35 8.59
CA ILE A 724 -22.69 -29.40 7.66
C ILE A 724 -21.44 -30.05 7.07
N VAL A 725 -21.35 -30.14 5.76
CA VAL A 725 -20.18 -30.66 5.05
C VAL A 725 -19.46 -29.51 4.36
N ARG A 726 -18.15 -29.41 4.62
CA ARG A 726 -17.26 -28.39 4.03
C ARG A 726 -16.37 -29.01 2.97
N SER A 727 -16.21 -28.30 1.86
CA SER A 727 -15.22 -28.61 0.82
C SER A 727 -14.48 -27.32 0.36
N GLU A 728 -13.45 -27.49 -0.48
CA GLU A 728 -12.64 -26.38 -1.04
C GLU A 728 -11.90 -25.50 -0.01
N ALA A 729 -11.60 -26.05 1.16
CA ALA A 729 -10.82 -25.42 2.21
C ALA A 729 -9.90 -26.43 2.94
N PRO A 730 -8.86 -25.97 3.67
CA PRO A 730 -8.06 -26.81 4.55
C PRO A 730 -8.88 -27.64 5.54
N ARG A 731 -8.32 -28.75 6.01
CA ARG A 731 -9.00 -29.66 6.95
C ARG A 731 -9.27 -29.03 8.31
N ASP A 732 -8.45 -28.08 8.72
CA ASP A 732 -8.49 -27.34 9.98
C ASP A 732 -9.16 -25.95 9.86
N PHE A 733 -9.71 -25.64 8.69
CA PHE A 733 -10.40 -24.37 8.43
C PHE A 733 -11.63 -24.20 9.31
N THR A 734 -11.73 -23.08 10.03
CA THR A 734 -12.87 -22.78 10.90
C THR A 734 -13.83 -21.80 10.23
N ALA A 735 -15.12 -22.09 10.28
CA ALA A 735 -16.19 -21.15 9.91
C ALA A 735 -17.29 -21.11 10.97
N VAL A 736 -17.96 -19.98 11.13
CA VAL A 736 -19.20 -19.88 11.89
C VAL A 736 -20.33 -19.64 10.91
N LEU A 737 -21.29 -20.56 10.88
CA LEU A 737 -22.33 -20.58 9.86
C LEU A 737 -23.72 -20.37 10.48
N PRO A 738 -24.50 -19.40 9.98
CA PRO A 738 -25.85 -19.17 10.47
C PRO A 738 -26.82 -20.20 9.87
N LEU A 739 -27.65 -20.78 10.74
CA LEU A 739 -28.74 -21.68 10.38
C LEU A 739 -30.07 -20.99 10.54
N TYR A 740 -30.92 -21.14 9.52
CA TYR A 740 -32.25 -20.55 9.50
C TYR A 740 -33.32 -21.64 9.39
N ALA A 741 -34.40 -21.49 10.15
CA ALA A 741 -35.64 -22.20 9.94
C ALA A 741 -36.44 -21.50 8.83
N GLU A 742 -36.82 -22.24 7.81
CA GLU A 742 -37.72 -21.75 6.76
C GLU A 742 -39.16 -22.20 7.05
N SER A 743 -40.09 -21.26 6.98
CA SER A 743 -41.53 -21.54 7.08
C SER A 743 -42.14 -21.93 5.73
N ALA A 744 -43.36 -22.49 5.73
CA ALA A 744 -44.08 -22.78 4.49
C ALA A 744 -44.32 -21.56 3.58
N SER A 745 -44.23 -20.34 4.12
CA SER A 745 -44.35 -19.08 3.36
C SER A 745 -43.03 -18.63 2.71
N GLY A 746 -41.94 -19.35 2.96
CA GLY A 746 -40.59 -18.97 2.53
C GLY A 746 -39.87 -18.02 3.49
N ALA A 747 -40.52 -17.53 4.56
CA ALA A 747 -39.87 -16.67 5.54
C ALA A 747 -38.79 -17.42 6.33
N HIS A 748 -37.63 -16.79 6.53
CA HIS A 748 -36.50 -17.31 7.28
C HIS A 748 -36.45 -16.74 8.70
N THR A 749 -36.07 -17.59 9.66
CA THR A 749 -35.84 -17.20 11.05
C THR A 749 -34.52 -17.79 11.52
N LEU A 750 -33.58 -16.95 11.94
CA LEU A 750 -32.29 -17.39 12.48
C LEU A 750 -32.52 -18.25 13.73
N VAL A 751 -31.94 -19.45 13.77
CA VAL A 751 -32.13 -20.41 14.88
C VAL A 751 -30.83 -20.84 15.56
N ALA A 752 -29.68 -20.75 14.88
CA ALA A 752 -28.39 -21.07 15.46
C ALA A 752 -27.22 -20.45 14.68
N GLN A 753 -26.07 -20.34 15.34
CA GLN A 753 -24.76 -20.23 14.71
C GLN A 753 -23.97 -21.50 15.03
N VAL A 754 -23.46 -22.19 14.01
CA VAL A 754 -22.71 -23.44 14.15
C VAL A 754 -21.25 -23.21 13.82
N PHE A 755 -20.35 -23.55 14.74
CA PHE A 755 -18.92 -23.62 14.47
C PHE A 755 -18.64 -24.89 13.66
N ALA A 756 -18.24 -24.74 12.41
CA ALA A 756 -17.81 -25.82 11.53
C ALA A 756 -16.28 -25.89 11.53
N ASP A 757 -15.75 -26.68 12.46
CA ASP A 757 -14.31 -26.84 12.67
C ASP A 757 -13.77 -27.96 11.77
N ASP A 758 -14.53 -29.06 11.69
CA ASP A 758 -14.20 -30.22 10.89
C ASP A 758 -14.84 -30.18 9.49
N ALA A 759 -14.35 -31.04 8.59
CA ALA A 759 -14.93 -31.19 7.25
C ALA A 759 -16.39 -31.67 7.28
N GLU A 760 -16.79 -32.35 8.36
CA GLU A 760 -18.16 -32.78 8.64
C GLU A 760 -18.52 -32.39 10.07
N GLU A 761 -19.43 -31.42 10.22
CA GLU A 761 -19.83 -30.87 11.50
C GLU A 761 -21.30 -31.22 11.81
N PRO A 762 -21.57 -32.15 12.73
CA PRO A 762 -22.95 -32.48 13.12
C PRO A 762 -23.56 -31.34 13.94
N PHE A 763 -24.84 -31.05 13.69
CA PHE A 763 -25.59 -30.05 14.46
C PHE A 763 -26.94 -30.59 14.94
N THR A 764 -27.46 -29.97 15.99
CA THR A 764 -28.84 -30.15 16.46
C THR A 764 -29.36 -28.83 16.99
N VAL A 765 -30.48 -28.34 16.44
CA VAL A 765 -31.06 -27.03 16.78
C VAL A 765 -32.55 -27.16 17.09
N LYS A 766 -33.05 -26.25 17.93
CA LYS A 766 -34.49 -26.07 18.10
C LYS A 766 -35.02 -25.21 16.96
N VAL A 767 -36.19 -25.55 16.44
CA VAL A 767 -36.85 -24.82 15.36
C VAL A 767 -38.26 -24.41 15.77
N PRO A 768 -38.77 -23.24 15.31
CA PRO A 768 -40.14 -22.83 15.56
C PRO A 768 -41.16 -23.82 14.99
N ALA A 769 -42.36 -23.84 15.57
CA ALA A 769 -43.48 -24.58 15.00
C ALA A 769 -43.81 -24.06 13.58
N GLY A 770 -44.09 -24.96 12.65
CA GLY A 770 -44.35 -24.60 11.24
C GLY A 770 -43.10 -24.48 10.36
N THR A 771 -41.92 -24.79 10.90
CA THR A 771 -40.70 -24.95 10.09
C THR A 771 -40.86 -26.13 9.12
N VAL A 772 -40.59 -25.90 7.83
CA VAL A 772 -40.64 -26.91 6.78
C VAL A 772 -39.26 -27.45 6.40
N ARG A 773 -38.21 -26.63 6.56
CA ARG A 773 -36.81 -27.03 6.39
C ARG A 773 -35.87 -26.15 7.20
N VAL A 774 -34.65 -26.62 7.43
CA VAL A 774 -33.53 -25.80 7.90
C VAL A 774 -32.61 -25.54 6.70
N VAL A 775 -32.21 -24.28 6.53
CA VAL A 775 -31.34 -23.83 5.45
C VAL A 775 -30.09 -23.18 6.00
N LEU A 776 -28.99 -23.32 5.27
CA LEU A 776 -27.70 -22.74 5.59
C LEU A 776 -27.57 -21.38 4.91
N ASP A 777 -27.43 -20.34 5.71
CA ASP A 777 -27.05 -19.00 5.25
C ASP A 777 -27.84 -18.50 4.00
N PRO A 778 -29.20 -18.47 4.06
CA PRO A 778 -30.03 -18.00 2.94
C PRO A 778 -29.93 -16.49 2.69
N GLU A 779 -29.41 -15.74 3.66
CA GLU A 779 -29.18 -14.29 3.58
C GLU A 779 -27.78 -13.95 3.02
N HIS A 780 -26.99 -14.96 2.64
CA HIS A 780 -25.64 -14.82 2.09
C HIS A 780 -24.69 -14.00 2.98
N GLU A 781 -24.66 -14.28 4.27
CA GLU A 781 -23.88 -13.59 5.30
C GLU A 781 -22.41 -14.07 5.34
N VAL A 782 -22.12 -15.24 4.75
CA VAL A 782 -20.78 -15.86 4.75
C VAL A 782 -20.19 -15.89 3.34
N LEU A 783 -18.94 -15.44 3.20
CA LEU A 783 -18.21 -15.53 1.94
C LEU A 783 -17.93 -17.00 1.57
N ARG A 784 -18.62 -17.51 0.56
CA ARG A 784 -18.53 -18.92 0.14
C ARG A 784 -18.73 -19.12 -1.36
N ARG A 785 -18.38 -20.32 -1.81
CA ARG A 785 -18.83 -20.87 -3.09
C ARG A 785 -20.22 -21.45 -2.94
N ASP A 786 -21.02 -21.31 -4.01
CA ASP A 786 -22.36 -21.89 -4.08
C ASP A 786 -22.32 -23.41 -4.27
#